data_AF-A0A1N6K3F2-F1
#
_entry.id   AF-A0A1N6K3F2-F1
#
_cell.length_a   1.000
_cell.length_b   1.000
_cell.length_c   1.000
_cell.angle_alpha   90.00
_cell.angle_beta   90.00
_cell.angle_gamma   90.00
#
_symmetry.space_group_name_H-M   'P 1'
#
loop_
_entity.id
_entity.type
_entity.pdbx_description
1 polymer ?
#
loop_
_entity_poly.entity_id
_entity_poly.type
_entity_poly.pdbx_seq_one_letter_code
_entity_poly.pdbx_strand_id
1 'polypeptide(L)'
;MPQAFSEGLITGTGVRRDWVDLRDQRYLPNLSVLRHRVWLDPRLVSVDAGTGLEIPVFGVRNQGESGRCVGFALANLIDIQRHLQRFRRPDAPAGGQGGEAAPDRDVVSADMLYRMAYFHDRYPDAEEQLAPSGEGVRTLRSAIKGFYHHGACLDWPDPSPRGEPARWQSTCFSADSPDRDRLFPSVEQAKKAREIVLGAYFRLASILNHFHAALNEAEAILVTANIHDGWLGATPATGGRIAWPPRLGKTGTHAFVLAGYDEHGFHVLNSWGPEWGGYQGRAGLALWSYDDWARNVIDGWVLRLGVRAPAAFGATIGEKGTKGLVGAIQTGSTPCLDLVGHYMHLDDGFHMATGSYPSFPESWDRTRGYLADKLDPKADPTEAEQNTYRGLLLWIPGSLEGIEPAFRAAVQRKAPIKALGLYPYSIFWCNNFVEKSLEVLEIIFESCKAQVGENAAHLDSLIEQRVQGVGRAFWRDIEMSARRAVRGTGELPYEPDETDAPRRLERGYLADLLADMMKLKAETGCELHLVAEGAGALVLHEMLSVIDEDAGLTPKSRRSFCGHDTRELFDSLHLVHPAIGMPRAQKLLVPLIADMNGKIAGKRRRASRARSPNVQPLLKTKMRPPARVYMPTPDLEEAVHFGIYGKSILHLVARSFEDRYPVPGAAENADPVHLRAPRPFLGMAEIAEDEEFQAPGAIYRLNRVVTQTHANDRVSQTELNRDATITNSIFESIKAMRRTD
;
A
#
# COMPACT_ATOMS: atom_id res chain seq x y z
N MET A 1 -14.57 42.12 -8.41
CA MET A 1 -13.93 41.16 -9.34
C MET A 1 -14.01 41.70 -10.76
N PRO A 2 -12.93 41.80 -11.54
CA PRO A 2 -13.01 42.10 -12.97
C PRO A 2 -13.64 40.93 -13.72
N GLN A 3 -14.53 41.22 -14.67
CA GLN A 3 -15.34 40.27 -15.45
C GLN A 3 -14.53 39.14 -16.12
N ALA A 4 -13.28 39.42 -16.52
CA ALA A 4 -12.38 38.44 -17.13
C ALA A 4 -11.87 37.37 -16.14
N PHE A 5 -11.76 37.70 -14.85
CA PHE A 5 -11.31 36.75 -13.81
C PHE A 5 -12.41 35.72 -13.48
N SER A 6 -13.67 36.11 -13.61
CA SER A 6 -14.85 35.26 -13.35
C SER A 6 -15.19 34.28 -14.48
N GLU A 7 -14.80 34.57 -15.73
CA GLU A 7 -15.07 33.66 -16.86
C GLU A 7 -14.10 32.47 -16.88
N GLY A 8 -12.81 32.69 -16.60
CA GLY A 8 -11.80 31.61 -16.56
C GLY A 8 -11.96 30.61 -15.41
N LEU A 9 -12.48 31.05 -14.25
CA LEU A 9 -12.73 30.19 -13.08
C LEU A 9 -13.79 29.10 -13.33
N ILE A 10 -14.68 29.32 -14.31
CA ILE A 10 -15.84 28.47 -14.57
C ILE A 10 -15.67 27.62 -15.84
N THR A 11 -15.04 28.16 -16.88
CA THR A 11 -14.70 27.38 -18.07
C THR A 11 -13.30 26.77 -17.92
N GLY A 12 -13.20 25.65 -17.19
CA GLY A 12 -11.94 24.90 -17.09
C GLY A 12 -11.65 24.23 -15.76
N THR A 13 -12.37 24.58 -14.70
CA THR A 13 -12.27 23.89 -13.40
C THR A 13 -13.36 22.84 -13.26
N GLY A 14 -13.00 21.61 -12.91
CA GLY A 14 -13.98 20.53 -12.82
C GLY A 14 -13.51 19.37 -11.97
N VAL A 15 -14.20 19.11 -10.85
CA VAL A 15 -14.11 17.84 -10.10
C VAL A 15 -14.92 16.74 -10.78
N ARG A 16 -14.39 15.50 -10.83
CA ARG A 16 -15.15 14.35 -11.36
C ARG A 16 -16.08 13.78 -10.30
N ARG A 17 -17.23 13.28 -10.77
CA ARG A 17 -18.16 12.49 -9.96
C ARG A 17 -17.52 11.15 -9.60
N ASP A 18 -17.68 10.74 -8.35
CA ASP A 18 -17.30 9.40 -7.91
C ASP A 18 -18.11 8.33 -8.69
N TRP A 19 -17.43 7.31 -9.21
CA TRP A 19 -18.11 6.09 -9.68
C TRP A 19 -18.87 5.42 -8.54
N VAL A 20 -19.91 4.67 -8.85
CA VAL A 20 -20.61 3.87 -7.83
C VAL A 20 -19.70 2.73 -7.36
N ASP A 21 -19.39 2.68 -6.06
CA ASP A 21 -18.69 1.57 -5.41
C ASP A 21 -19.49 1.09 -4.20
N LEU A 22 -19.99 -0.15 -4.25
CA LEU A 22 -20.83 -0.71 -3.18
C LEU A 22 -20.05 -1.04 -1.90
N ARG A 23 -18.71 -0.99 -1.94
CA ARG A 23 -17.85 -1.14 -0.75
C ARG A 23 -17.68 0.16 0.02
N ASP A 24 -18.10 1.29 -0.55
CA ASP A 24 -18.11 2.54 0.19
C ASP A 24 -18.99 2.39 1.44
N GLN A 25 -18.40 2.58 2.62
CA GLN A 25 -19.13 2.53 3.87
C GLN A 25 -20.15 3.67 3.91
N ARG A 26 -21.43 3.34 4.10
CA ARG A 26 -22.51 4.32 4.12
C ARG A 26 -22.55 5.04 5.45
N TYR A 27 -22.73 6.36 5.42
CA TYR A 27 -23.04 7.13 6.61
C TYR A 27 -24.47 6.79 7.08
N LEU A 28 -24.59 6.39 8.35
CA LEU A 28 -25.85 6.11 9.02
C LEU A 28 -26.04 7.11 10.16
N PRO A 29 -27.06 7.99 10.09
CA PRO A 29 -27.36 8.95 11.16
C PRO A 29 -27.59 8.26 12.51
N ASN A 30 -27.12 8.87 13.60
CA ASN A 30 -27.19 8.29 14.94
C ASN A 30 -28.51 8.57 15.70
N LEU A 31 -29.52 9.13 15.04
CA LEU A 31 -30.84 9.52 15.59
C LEU A 31 -30.80 10.60 16.69
N SER A 32 -29.71 11.36 16.82
CA SER A 32 -29.65 12.49 17.75
C SER A 32 -30.66 13.58 17.41
N VAL A 33 -31.15 14.28 18.44
CA VAL A 33 -31.97 15.48 18.26
C VAL A 33 -31.13 16.56 17.57
N LEU A 34 -31.58 16.98 16.38
CA LEU A 34 -30.86 17.94 15.55
C LEU A 34 -31.14 19.38 15.98
N ARG A 35 -30.14 20.24 15.86
CA ARG A 35 -30.33 21.69 16.06
C ARG A 35 -31.19 22.26 14.92
N HIS A 36 -31.96 23.31 15.18
CA HIS A 36 -32.69 24.01 14.10
C HIS A 36 -31.77 24.71 13.10
N ARG A 37 -30.57 25.08 13.55
CA ARG A 37 -29.52 25.70 12.74
C ARG A 37 -28.16 25.28 13.28
N VAL A 38 -27.21 25.10 12.38
CA VAL A 38 -25.80 24.83 12.69
C VAL A 38 -24.97 25.91 12.02
N TRP A 39 -24.10 26.56 12.78
CA TRP A 39 -23.11 27.49 12.28
C TRP A 39 -21.73 26.89 12.46
N LEU A 40 -20.76 27.39 11.70
CA LEU A 40 -19.34 27.17 11.99
C LEU A 40 -19.07 27.52 13.47
N ASP A 41 -18.34 26.66 14.18
CA ASP A 41 -18.09 26.85 15.61
C ASP A 41 -17.51 28.25 15.86
N PRO A 42 -18.07 29.08 16.76
CA PRO A 42 -17.60 30.44 16.97
C PRO A 42 -16.12 30.56 17.32
N ARG A 43 -15.53 29.51 17.92
CA ARG A 43 -14.08 29.47 18.22
C ARG A 43 -13.20 29.31 16.98
N LEU A 44 -13.79 28.93 15.85
CA LEU A 44 -13.12 28.83 14.55
C LEU A 44 -13.16 30.14 13.77
N VAL A 45 -13.69 31.23 14.33
CA VAL A 45 -13.89 32.48 13.62
C VAL A 45 -13.19 33.63 14.35
N SER A 46 -12.55 34.51 13.59
CA SER A 46 -11.96 35.77 14.06
C SER A 46 -12.37 36.92 13.15
N VAL A 47 -12.40 38.15 13.66
CA VAL A 47 -12.70 39.34 12.83
C VAL A 47 -11.45 39.76 12.08
N ASP A 48 -11.56 39.91 10.77
CA ASP A 48 -10.52 40.51 9.93
C ASP A 48 -10.51 42.03 10.11
N ALA A 49 -9.35 42.57 10.50
CA ALA A 49 -9.22 43.99 10.83
C ALA A 49 -9.38 44.93 9.62
N GLY A 50 -9.15 44.43 8.40
CA GLY A 50 -9.26 45.23 7.17
C GLY A 50 -10.68 45.33 6.63
N THR A 51 -11.42 44.21 6.67
CA THR A 51 -12.76 44.10 6.08
C THR A 51 -13.89 44.19 7.10
N GLY A 52 -13.60 43.97 8.38
CA GLY A 52 -14.61 43.85 9.45
C GLY A 52 -15.45 42.57 9.36
N LEU A 53 -15.14 41.67 8.41
CA LEU A 53 -15.81 40.40 8.25
C LEU A 53 -15.22 39.35 9.19
N GLU A 54 -16.05 38.40 9.58
CA GLU A 54 -15.65 37.19 10.25
C GLU A 54 -14.94 36.23 9.26
N ILE A 55 -13.74 35.77 9.58
CA ILE A 55 -12.95 34.81 8.80
C ILE A 55 -12.62 33.56 9.63
N PRO A 56 -12.42 32.39 9.01
CA PRO A 56 -11.87 31.25 9.72
C PRO A 56 -10.51 31.58 10.35
N VAL A 57 -10.21 31.05 11.54
CA VAL A 57 -8.94 31.27 12.25
C VAL A 57 -7.70 30.77 11.47
N PHE A 58 -7.92 29.87 10.52
CA PHE A 58 -6.92 29.36 9.58
C PHE A 58 -6.91 30.09 8.23
N GLY A 59 -7.65 31.20 8.12
CA GLY A 59 -7.78 32.02 6.91
C GLY A 59 -8.80 31.48 5.90
N VAL A 60 -9.27 32.38 5.02
CA VAL A 60 -10.10 31.99 3.86
C VAL A 60 -9.16 31.54 2.73
N ARG A 61 -9.28 30.28 2.32
CA ARG A 61 -8.46 29.72 1.25
C ARG A 61 -8.80 30.34 -0.11
N ASN A 62 -7.78 30.47 -0.96
CA ASN A 62 -7.93 30.91 -2.34
C ASN A 62 -7.12 29.99 -3.26
N GLN A 63 -7.80 29.24 -4.14
CA GLN A 63 -7.17 28.36 -5.11
C GLN A 63 -6.64 29.10 -6.34
N GLY A 64 -6.97 30.39 -6.50
CA GLY A 64 -6.59 31.19 -7.66
C GLY A 64 -7.07 30.55 -8.96
N GLU A 65 -6.16 30.45 -9.92
CA GLU A 65 -6.40 29.83 -11.23
C GLU A 65 -6.20 28.30 -11.22
N SER A 66 -5.78 27.71 -10.09
CA SER A 66 -5.57 26.27 -10.02
C SER A 66 -6.89 25.49 -10.05
N GLY A 67 -6.91 24.37 -10.78
CA GLY A 67 -8.04 23.45 -10.82
C GLY A 67 -8.26 22.65 -9.52
N ARG A 68 -7.40 22.77 -8.51
CA ARG A 68 -7.25 21.82 -7.37
C ARG A 68 -8.36 21.87 -6.30
N CYS A 69 -9.58 22.28 -6.64
CA CYS A 69 -10.71 22.46 -5.72
C CYS A 69 -10.89 21.31 -4.72
N VAL A 70 -10.71 20.06 -5.15
CA VAL A 70 -10.78 18.86 -4.29
C VAL A 70 -9.80 18.91 -3.13
N GLY A 71 -8.54 19.26 -3.39
CA GLY A 71 -7.51 19.39 -2.36
C GLY A 71 -7.81 20.51 -1.40
N PHE A 72 -8.28 21.65 -1.89
CA PHE A 72 -8.67 22.81 -1.08
C PHE A 72 -9.88 22.54 -0.19
N ALA A 73 -10.91 21.86 -0.72
CA ALA A 73 -12.09 21.46 0.04
C ALA A 73 -11.71 20.49 1.17
N LEU A 74 -10.91 19.47 0.87
CA LEU A 74 -10.43 18.53 1.88
C LEU A 74 -9.56 19.23 2.93
N ALA A 75 -8.70 20.16 2.52
CA ALA A 75 -7.86 20.94 3.43
C ALA A 75 -8.69 21.82 4.40
N ASN A 76 -9.73 22.49 3.91
CA ASN A 76 -10.69 23.23 4.75
C ASN A 76 -11.32 22.32 5.80
N LEU A 77 -11.81 21.14 5.41
CA LEU A 77 -12.42 20.19 6.33
C LEU A 77 -11.41 19.73 7.40
N ILE A 78 -10.20 19.38 6.99
CA ILE A 78 -9.14 18.93 7.91
C ILE A 78 -8.81 20.06 8.90
N ASP A 79 -8.66 21.30 8.46
CA ASP A 79 -8.33 22.42 9.36
C ASP A 79 -9.45 22.73 10.35
N ILE A 80 -10.73 22.67 9.94
CA ILE A 80 -11.87 22.74 10.87
C ILE A 80 -11.69 21.72 11.99
N GLN A 81 -11.46 20.45 11.64
CA GLN A 81 -11.36 19.38 12.64
C GLN A 81 -10.09 19.48 13.48
N ARG A 82 -8.96 19.87 12.90
CA ARG A 82 -7.68 20.04 13.61
C ARG A 82 -7.81 21.09 14.72
N HIS A 83 -8.47 22.20 14.42
CA HIS A 83 -8.72 23.27 15.39
C HIS A 83 -9.75 22.84 16.45
N LEU A 84 -10.84 22.17 16.06
CA LEU A 84 -11.81 21.62 17.02
C LEU A 84 -11.18 20.59 17.97
N GLN A 85 -10.31 19.71 17.48
CA GLN A 85 -9.56 18.77 18.33
C GLN A 85 -8.67 19.50 19.33
N ARG A 86 -8.00 20.59 18.92
CA ARG A 86 -7.17 21.41 19.82
C ARG A 86 -8.00 22.08 20.91
N PHE A 87 -9.14 22.66 20.57
CA PHE A 87 -10.04 23.30 21.54
C PHE A 87 -10.66 22.31 22.54
N ARG A 88 -10.63 21.00 22.25
CA ARG A 88 -11.11 19.93 23.13
C ARG A 88 -10.03 19.31 24.00
N ARG A 89 -8.74 19.69 23.84
CA ARG A 89 -7.67 19.15 24.67
C ARG A 89 -7.76 19.70 26.10
N PRO A 90 -7.68 18.84 27.14
CA PRO A 90 -7.71 19.29 28.52
C PRO A 90 -6.50 20.17 28.91
N ASP A 91 -5.36 19.96 28.24
CA ASP A 91 -4.12 20.73 28.44
C ASP A 91 -4.03 21.96 27.53
N ALA A 92 -5.06 22.23 26.70
CA ALA A 92 -5.13 23.52 26.03
C ALA A 92 -5.26 24.58 27.12
N PRO A 93 -4.42 25.64 27.14
CA PRO A 93 -4.45 26.63 28.21
C PRO A 93 -5.88 27.11 28.41
N ALA A 94 -6.46 26.76 29.56
CA ALA A 94 -7.81 27.13 29.91
C ALA A 94 -7.88 28.65 29.89
N GLY A 95 -8.58 29.21 28.90
CA GLY A 95 -8.92 30.63 28.78
C GLY A 95 -8.02 31.57 29.57
N GLY A 96 -6.78 31.75 29.12
CA GLY A 96 -5.89 32.76 29.68
C GLY A 96 -6.39 34.14 29.26
N GLN A 97 -7.09 34.82 30.16
CA GLN A 97 -7.16 36.28 30.13
C GLN A 97 -5.72 36.82 30.02
N GLY A 98 -5.42 37.54 28.93
CA GLY A 98 -4.27 38.45 28.89
C GLY A 98 -2.97 38.01 28.21
N GLY A 99 -2.96 36.99 27.34
CA GLY A 99 -1.79 36.71 26.48
C GLY A 99 -2.21 36.50 25.03
N GLU A 100 -1.70 37.31 24.11
CA GLU A 100 -1.85 37.11 22.66
C GLU A 100 -1.21 35.76 22.27
N ALA A 101 -2.00 34.68 22.29
CA ALA A 101 -1.61 33.45 21.62
C ALA A 101 -1.51 33.78 20.14
N ALA A 102 -0.29 33.77 19.59
CA ALA A 102 -0.07 34.03 18.17
C ALA A 102 -1.03 33.16 17.33
N PRO A 103 -1.70 33.73 16.31
CA PRO A 103 -2.61 32.95 15.47
C PRO A 103 -1.85 31.77 14.91
N ASP A 104 -2.40 30.56 15.07
CA ASP A 104 -1.81 29.39 14.46
C ASP A 104 -2.04 29.49 12.95
N ARG A 105 -1.00 29.94 12.25
CA ARG A 105 -0.98 30.08 10.80
C ARG A 105 -0.73 28.76 10.08
N ASP A 106 -0.54 27.67 10.81
CA ASP A 106 -0.29 26.37 10.21
C ASP A 106 -1.58 25.80 9.61
N VAL A 107 -1.61 25.74 8.30
CA VAL A 107 -2.68 25.10 7.52
C VAL A 107 -2.17 23.80 6.93
N VAL A 108 -3.06 22.83 6.72
CA VAL A 108 -2.67 21.64 5.94
C VAL A 108 -2.53 21.97 4.45
N SER A 109 -1.67 21.23 3.77
CA SER A 109 -1.41 21.46 2.35
C SER A 109 -2.52 20.93 1.47
N ALA A 110 -3.23 21.84 0.79
CA ALA A 110 -4.19 21.50 -0.25
C ALA A 110 -3.50 20.86 -1.47
N ASP A 111 -2.27 21.30 -1.78
CA ASP A 111 -1.48 20.76 -2.87
C ASP A 111 -1.12 19.29 -2.64
N MET A 112 -0.57 18.97 -1.46
CA MET A 112 -0.26 17.58 -1.10
C MET A 112 -1.51 16.70 -1.23
N LEU A 113 -2.63 17.13 -0.68
CA LEU A 113 -3.88 16.36 -0.70
C LEU A 113 -4.37 16.11 -2.13
N TYR A 114 -4.29 17.12 -2.99
CA TYR A 114 -4.63 16.98 -4.41
C TYR A 114 -3.68 16.02 -5.14
N ARG A 115 -2.36 16.16 -4.94
CA ARG A 115 -1.35 15.31 -5.59
C ARG A 115 -1.44 13.87 -5.14
N MET A 116 -1.70 13.62 -3.86
CA MET A 116 -1.90 12.25 -3.37
C MET A 116 -3.16 11.64 -3.97
N ALA A 117 -4.20 12.42 -4.29
CA ALA A 117 -5.40 11.93 -4.94
C ALA A 117 -5.12 11.29 -6.32
N TYR A 118 -4.08 11.74 -7.04
CA TYR A 118 -3.70 11.20 -8.35
C TYR A 118 -3.45 9.69 -8.32
N PHE A 119 -2.76 9.20 -7.28
CA PHE A 119 -2.41 7.79 -7.19
C PHE A 119 -3.62 6.90 -6.90
N HIS A 120 -4.69 7.45 -6.35
CA HIS A 120 -5.90 6.69 -5.96
C HIS A 120 -7.04 6.86 -6.95
N ASP A 121 -6.75 7.43 -8.12
CA ASP A 121 -7.66 7.43 -9.26
C ASP A 121 -7.72 6.03 -9.85
N ARG A 122 -8.91 5.42 -9.86
CA ARG A 122 -9.04 3.96 -10.07
C ARG A 122 -8.99 3.54 -11.54
N TYR A 123 -9.47 4.39 -12.42
CA TYR A 123 -9.55 4.11 -13.86
C TYR A 123 -8.99 5.28 -14.68
N PRO A 124 -7.73 5.68 -14.45
CA PRO A 124 -7.17 6.88 -15.06
C PRO A 124 -7.27 6.83 -16.59
N ASP A 125 -6.96 5.70 -17.22
CA ASP A 125 -6.94 5.57 -18.69
C ASP A 125 -8.35 5.59 -19.31
N ALA A 126 -9.32 4.93 -18.68
CA ALA A 126 -10.72 4.96 -19.14
C ALA A 126 -11.36 6.33 -18.90
N GLU A 127 -10.87 7.08 -17.90
CA GLU A 127 -11.36 8.41 -17.56
C GLU A 127 -10.64 9.52 -18.36
N GLU A 128 -9.40 9.32 -18.77
CA GLU A 128 -8.62 10.22 -19.64
C GLU A 128 -9.22 10.30 -21.07
N GLN A 129 -9.86 9.21 -21.52
CA GLN A 129 -10.65 9.20 -22.76
C GLN A 129 -11.93 10.06 -22.67
N LEU A 130 -12.46 10.29 -21.46
CA LEU A 130 -13.72 11.03 -21.23
C LEU A 130 -13.48 12.52 -20.95
N ALA A 131 -12.31 12.88 -20.43
CA ALA A 131 -11.84 14.25 -20.31
C ALA A 131 -10.30 14.26 -20.40
N PRO A 132 -9.68 15.04 -21.32
CA PRO A 132 -8.23 15.15 -21.35
C PRO A 132 -7.75 15.57 -19.95
N SER A 133 -6.74 14.86 -19.44
CA SER A 133 -6.22 14.95 -18.08
C SER A 133 -5.70 16.35 -17.74
N GLY A 134 -6.62 17.26 -17.39
CA GLY A 134 -6.33 18.58 -16.87
C GLY A 134 -6.13 18.58 -15.35
N GLU A 135 -5.53 19.65 -14.84
CA GLU A 135 -5.55 19.94 -13.42
C GLU A 135 -7.00 20.14 -12.92
N GLY A 136 -7.34 19.54 -11.78
CA GLY A 136 -8.63 19.66 -11.11
C GLY A 136 -9.60 18.49 -11.25
N VAL A 137 -9.32 17.56 -12.17
CA VAL A 137 -10.25 16.51 -12.61
C VAL A 137 -10.34 15.31 -11.63
N ARG A 138 -9.84 15.44 -10.40
CA ARG A 138 -9.86 14.35 -9.40
C ARG A 138 -11.26 14.16 -8.81
N THR A 139 -11.49 13.04 -8.13
CA THR A 139 -12.75 12.74 -7.43
C THR A 139 -12.62 12.97 -5.93
N LEU A 140 -13.73 13.08 -5.18
CA LEU A 140 -13.65 13.14 -3.71
C LEU A 140 -13.09 11.83 -3.15
N ARG A 141 -13.51 10.67 -3.69
CA ARG A 141 -13.03 9.38 -3.21
C ARG A 141 -11.52 9.27 -3.35
N SER A 142 -10.94 9.69 -4.48
CA SER A 142 -9.49 9.58 -4.68
C SER A 142 -8.71 10.48 -3.70
N ALA A 143 -9.20 11.68 -3.39
CA ALA A 143 -8.59 12.53 -2.38
C ALA A 143 -8.73 12.00 -0.95
N ILE A 144 -9.88 11.42 -0.61
CA ILE A 144 -10.10 10.75 0.68
C ILE A 144 -9.15 9.56 0.83
N LYS A 145 -8.99 8.74 -0.23
CA LYS A 145 -8.06 7.60 -0.25
C LYS A 145 -6.60 8.06 -0.19
N GLY A 146 -6.26 9.13 -0.91
CA GLY A 146 -4.95 9.78 -0.80
C GLY A 146 -4.65 10.22 0.63
N PHE A 147 -5.60 10.90 1.28
CA PHE A 147 -5.45 11.31 2.67
C PHE A 147 -5.37 10.12 3.64
N TYR A 148 -6.18 9.08 3.44
CA TYR A 148 -6.13 7.85 4.23
C TYR A 148 -4.76 7.16 4.15
N HIS A 149 -4.22 7.01 2.94
CA HIS A 149 -2.97 6.29 2.72
C HIS A 149 -1.72 7.12 3.04
N HIS A 150 -1.76 8.45 2.92
CA HIS A 150 -0.55 9.28 2.99
C HIS A 150 -0.55 10.32 4.13
N GLY A 151 -1.69 10.56 4.80
CA GLY A 151 -1.82 11.64 5.78
C GLY A 151 -1.72 13.02 5.15
N ALA A 152 -1.53 14.06 5.96
CA ALA A 152 -1.41 15.43 5.49
C ALA A 152 -0.25 16.18 6.17
N CYS A 153 0.60 16.83 5.38
CA CYS A 153 1.59 17.77 5.90
C CYS A 153 0.98 19.14 6.16
N LEU A 154 1.60 19.88 7.07
CA LEU A 154 1.42 21.32 7.15
C LEU A 154 2.13 22.00 5.96
N ASP A 155 1.64 23.16 5.57
CA ASP A 155 2.09 23.90 4.41
C ASP A 155 2.76 25.23 4.78
N TRP A 156 3.42 25.82 3.79
CA TRP A 156 3.75 27.23 3.77
C TRP A 156 2.74 27.96 2.87
N PRO A 157 1.84 28.80 3.40
CA PRO A 157 0.99 29.65 2.57
C PRO A 157 1.77 30.83 1.94
N ASP A 158 3.10 30.86 2.08
CA ASP A 158 4.01 31.88 1.57
C ASP A 158 4.81 31.30 0.39
N PRO A 159 4.92 32.01 -0.75
CA PRO A 159 5.67 31.54 -1.92
C PRO A 159 7.19 31.39 -1.68
N SER A 160 7.74 31.92 -0.59
CA SER A 160 9.17 31.83 -0.29
C SER A 160 9.53 30.46 0.35
N PRO A 161 10.49 29.69 -0.21
CA PRO A 161 11.00 28.49 0.42
C PRO A 161 11.56 28.82 1.81
N ARG A 162 11.03 28.21 2.85
CA ARG A 162 11.61 28.24 4.19
C ARG A 162 12.28 26.91 4.46
N GLY A 163 13.45 26.93 5.09
CA GLY A 163 14.31 25.75 5.28
C GLY A 163 13.78 24.66 6.24
N GLU A 164 12.47 24.42 6.31
CA GLU A 164 11.88 23.30 7.05
C GLU A 164 11.48 22.17 6.09
N PRO A 165 12.34 21.17 5.87
CA PRO A 165 12.13 20.09 4.89
C PRO A 165 10.95 19.16 5.21
N ALA A 166 10.40 19.25 6.43
CA ALA A 166 9.28 18.44 6.88
C ALA A 166 7.90 19.01 6.53
N ARG A 167 7.81 20.27 6.09
CA ARG A 167 6.58 20.88 5.59
C ARG A 167 6.42 20.62 4.10
N TRP A 168 5.17 20.68 3.64
CA TRP A 168 4.91 20.77 2.22
C TRP A 168 5.27 22.18 1.74
N GLN A 169 5.87 22.26 0.57
CA GLN A 169 6.15 23.53 -0.09
C GLN A 169 5.24 23.62 -1.31
N SER A 170 4.03 24.14 -1.12
CA SER A 170 3.07 24.29 -2.21
C SER A 170 3.64 25.11 -3.36
N THR A 171 3.84 24.48 -4.51
CA THR A 171 4.25 25.15 -5.76
C THR A 171 3.06 25.80 -6.48
N CYS A 172 1.84 25.52 -6.02
CA CYS A 172 0.58 25.98 -6.62
C CYS A 172 0.32 27.49 -6.53
N PHE A 173 1.14 28.25 -5.81
CA PHE A 173 1.02 29.72 -5.78
C PHE A 173 1.84 30.42 -6.88
N SER A 174 2.63 29.70 -7.70
CA SER A 174 3.60 30.37 -8.59
C SER A 174 3.99 29.67 -9.90
N ALA A 175 3.31 28.61 -10.35
CA ALA A 175 3.71 27.98 -11.63
C ALA A 175 2.54 27.41 -12.44
N ASP A 176 2.56 27.70 -13.75
CA ASP A 176 1.92 26.90 -14.80
C ASP A 176 2.53 25.49 -14.77
N SER A 177 1.80 24.49 -14.26
CA SER A 177 2.20 23.10 -14.53
C SER A 177 1.01 22.14 -14.48
N PRO A 178 0.68 21.47 -15.60
CA PRO A 178 -0.01 20.21 -15.56
C PRO A 178 0.99 19.14 -15.09
N ASP A 179 1.14 18.99 -13.77
CA ASP A 179 1.72 17.82 -13.09
C ASP A 179 3.02 17.20 -13.68
N ARG A 180 3.98 18.02 -14.18
CA ARG A 180 5.20 17.48 -14.81
C ARG A 180 6.12 16.71 -13.85
N ASP A 181 6.21 17.16 -12.60
CA ASP A 181 6.95 16.46 -11.55
C ASP A 181 5.99 15.65 -10.68
N ARG A 182 6.09 14.32 -10.73
CA ARG A 182 5.37 13.41 -9.82
C ARG A 182 5.92 13.59 -8.39
N LEU A 183 5.40 14.58 -7.67
CA LEU A 183 5.82 14.87 -6.31
C LEU A 183 5.20 13.89 -5.31
N PHE A 184 6.04 13.03 -4.74
CA PHE A 184 5.71 12.13 -3.63
C PHE A 184 6.44 12.57 -2.35
N PRO A 185 5.84 12.44 -1.15
CA PRO A 185 6.43 12.93 0.09
C PRO A 185 7.87 12.45 0.32
N SER A 186 8.72 13.34 0.82
CA SER A 186 10.04 13.00 1.36
C SER A 186 9.90 12.13 2.62
N VAL A 187 11.01 11.56 3.10
CA VAL A 187 11.01 10.79 4.36
C VAL A 187 10.52 11.62 5.54
N GLU A 188 10.91 12.90 5.61
CA GLU A 188 10.53 13.80 6.69
C GLU A 188 9.08 14.26 6.59
N GLN A 189 8.63 14.58 5.38
CA GLN A 189 7.22 14.88 5.09
C GLN A 189 6.34 13.67 5.44
N ALA A 190 6.71 12.46 5.02
CA ALA A 190 5.97 11.24 5.35
C ALA A 190 5.90 11.00 6.87
N LYS A 191 6.97 11.29 7.63
CA LYS A 191 6.97 11.23 9.09
C LYS A 191 5.98 12.24 9.70
N LYS A 192 5.95 13.47 9.20
CA LYS A 192 5.03 14.52 9.68
C LYS A 192 3.58 14.31 9.26
N ALA A 193 3.34 13.81 8.05
CA ALA A 193 2.00 13.52 7.56
C ALA A 193 1.26 12.50 8.44
N ARG A 194 1.99 11.57 9.09
CA ARG A 194 1.43 10.63 10.08
C ARG A 194 0.83 11.30 11.32
N GLU A 195 1.14 12.57 11.58
CA GLU A 195 0.56 13.31 12.70
C GLU A 195 -0.87 13.81 12.40
N ILE A 196 -1.27 13.85 11.12
CA ILE A 196 -2.60 14.27 10.65
C ILE A 196 -3.12 13.17 9.72
N VAL A 197 -3.92 12.25 10.26
CA VAL A 197 -4.43 11.08 9.53
C VAL A 197 -5.95 11.00 9.58
N LEU A 198 -6.52 10.33 8.59
CA LEU A 198 -7.95 10.04 8.55
C LEU A 198 -8.29 8.90 9.53
N GLY A 199 -9.27 9.13 10.40
CA GLY A 199 -9.75 8.14 11.37
C GLY A 199 -10.96 7.36 10.85
N ALA A 200 -11.94 8.05 10.27
CA ALA A 200 -13.11 7.43 9.67
C ALA A 200 -13.61 8.24 8.47
N TYR A 201 -14.23 7.57 7.51
CA TYR A 201 -14.86 8.21 6.35
C TYR A 201 -16.06 7.40 5.88
N PHE A 202 -17.14 8.10 5.55
CA PHE A 202 -18.40 7.48 5.15
C PHE A 202 -19.02 8.23 3.98
N ARG A 203 -19.53 7.48 3.02
CA ARG A 203 -20.30 7.99 1.89
C ARG A 203 -21.65 8.51 2.37
N LEU A 204 -21.95 9.77 2.11
CA LEU A 204 -23.21 10.40 2.44
C LEU A 204 -24.20 10.24 1.29
N ALA A 205 -25.36 9.67 1.56
CA ALA A 205 -26.46 9.65 0.60
C ALA A 205 -27.01 11.07 0.43
N SER A 206 -27.41 11.43 -0.80
CA SER A 206 -28.05 12.72 -1.15
C SER A 206 -29.48 12.83 -0.61
N ILE A 207 -29.64 12.67 0.70
CA ILE A 207 -30.87 12.75 1.46
C ILE A 207 -30.73 13.94 2.40
N LEU A 208 -31.65 14.90 2.31
CA LEU A 208 -31.56 16.20 3.00
C LEU A 208 -31.31 16.03 4.51
N ASN A 209 -32.13 15.19 5.16
CA ASN A 209 -32.03 14.94 6.60
C ASN A 209 -30.69 14.29 7.00
N HIS A 210 -30.05 13.54 6.10
CA HIS A 210 -28.74 12.95 6.38
C HIS A 210 -27.65 14.03 6.38
N PHE A 211 -27.75 15.05 5.53
CA PHE A 211 -26.85 16.20 5.55
C PHE A 211 -27.02 17.00 6.84
N HIS A 212 -28.26 17.24 7.31
CA HIS A 212 -28.49 17.88 8.59
C HIS A 212 -27.92 17.07 9.75
N ALA A 213 -28.15 15.75 9.78
CA ALA A 213 -27.58 14.87 10.80
C ALA A 213 -26.05 14.88 10.78
N ALA A 214 -25.46 14.72 9.60
CA ALA A 214 -24.02 14.74 9.43
C ALA A 214 -23.38 16.06 9.86
N LEU A 215 -24.01 17.23 9.62
CA LEU A 215 -23.48 18.51 10.10
C LEU A 215 -23.53 18.63 11.63
N ASN A 216 -24.55 18.07 12.29
CA ASN A 216 -24.60 18.04 13.75
C ASN A 216 -23.54 17.10 14.35
N GLU A 217 -23.27 15.98 13.68
CA GLU A 217 -22.35 14.95 14.16
C GLU A 217 -20.88 15.22 13.80
N ALA A 218 -20.63 15.78 12.61
CA ALA A 218 -19.31 15.91 11.99
C ALA A 218 -18.79 17.35 11.89
N GLU A 219 -19.65 18.35 12.15
CA GLU A 219 -19.42 19.80 11.98
C GLU A 219 -19.07 20.27 10.54
N ALA A 220 -18.66 19.36 9.66
CA ALA A 220 -18.33 19.64 8.28
C ALA A 220 -18.60 18.43 7.38
N ILE A 221 -19.03 18.67 6.15
CA ILE A 221 -19.23 17.66 5.11
C ILE A 221 -18.42 18.06 3.87
N LEU A 222 -17.68 17.12 3.29
CA LEU A 222 -17.01 17.31 2.00
C LEU A 222 -17.99 17.05 0.86
N VAL A 223 -18.17 18.01 -0.04
CA VAL A 223 -19.24 17.97 -1.05
C VAL A 223 -18.73 18.39 -2.43
N THR A 224 -19.30 17.80 -3.47
CA THR A 224 -19.22 18.28 -4.85
C THR A 224 -20.59 18.66 -5.38
N ALA A 225 -20.65 19.68 -6.23
CA ALA A 225 -21.87 20.11 -6.89
C ALA A 225 -21.63 20.59 -8.32
N ASN A 226 -22.68 20.54 -9.15
CA ASN A 226 -22.73 21.30 -10.38
C ASN A 226 -22.87 22.79 -10.03
N ILE A 227 -21.93 23.63 -10.50
CA ILE A 227 -21.98 25.08 -10.26
C ILE A 227 -22.57 25.81 -11.48
N HIS A 228 -23.00 27.04 -11.25
CA HIS A 228 -23.68 27.90 -12.24
C HIS A 228 -23.37 29.38 -11.98
N ASP A 229 -23.88 30.28 -12.85
CA ASP A 229 -23.60 31.72 -12.80
C ASP A 229 -23.96 32.40 -11.47
N GLY A 230 -25.01 31.91 -10.78
CA GLY A 230 -25.37 32.35 -9.43
C GLY A 230 -24.24 32.22 -8.38
N TRP A 231 -23.29 31.31 -8.57
CA TRP A 231 -22.13 31.15 -7.69
C TRP A 231 -21.13 32.30 -7.83
N LEU A 232 -20.97 32.87 -9.04
CA LEU A 232 -20.09 34.02 -9.27
C LEU A 232 -20.60 35.29 -8.58
N GLY A 233 -21.93 35.41 -8.44
CA GLY A 233 -22.59 36.58 -7.87
C GLY A 233 -22.65 36.60 -6.34
N ALA A 234 -22.20 35.54 -5.66
CA ALA A 234 -22.21 35.45 -4.19
C ALA A 234 -21.00 36.18 -3.60
N THR A 235 -21.17 37.46 -3.25
CA THR A 235 -20.12 38.34 -2.69
C THR A 235 -20.62 38.99 -1.40
N PRO A 236 -19.73 39.55 -0.55
CA PRO A 236 -20.16 40.22 0.67
C PRO A 236 -21.18 41.34 0.41
N ALA A 237 -21.06 42.04 -0.72
CA ALA A 237 -22.01 43.07 -1.16
C ALA A 237 -23.41 42.53 -1.47
N THR A 238 -23.54 41.26 -1.88
CA THR A 238 -24.83 40.59 -2.12
C THR A 238 -25.30 39.78 -0.91
N GLY A 239 -24.64 39.95 0.25
CA GLY A 239 -24.91 39.21 1.47
C GLY A 239 -24.55 37.73 1.40
N GLY A 240 -23.67 37.33 0.47
CA GLY A 240 -23.20 35.96 0.31
C GLY A 240 -24.28 34.94 -0.04
N ARG A 241 -25.33 35.32 -0.76
CA ARG A 241 -26.38 34.39 -1.20
C ARG A 241 -26.14 33.94 -2.64
N ILE A 242 -26.12 32.63 -2.89
CA ILE A 242 -26.05 32.08 -4.24
C ILE A 242 -27.42 32.27 -4.89
N ALA A 243 -27.46 32.97 -6.02
CA ALA A 243 -28.71 33.27 -6.71
C ALA A 243 -29.28 32.00 -7.39
N TRP A 244 -30.55 31.71 -7.10
CA TRP A 244 -31.30 30.58 -7.66
C TRP A 244 -32.69 31.05 -8.11
N PRO A 245 -33.19 30.65 -9.30
CA PRO A 245 -32.57 29.78 -10.29
C PRO A 245 -31.45 30.46 -11.11
N PRO A 246 -30.52 29.70 -11.73
CA PRO A 246 -29.45 30.23 -12.56
C PRO A 246 -29.96 30.80 -13.88
N ARG A 247 -29.21 31.74 -14.47
CA ARG A 247 -29.52 32.29 -15.80
C ARG A 247 -28.88 31.46 -16.92
N LEU A 248 -27.68 30.93 -16.68
CA LEU A 248 -26.90 30.21 -17.70
C LEU A 248 -26.97 28.69 -17.56
N GLY A 249 -27.67 28.17 -16.54
CA GLY A 249 -27.68 26.74 -16.21
C GLY A 249 -26.33 26.28 -15.65
N LYS A 250 -26.03 24.97 -15.77
CA LYS A 250 -24.75 24.41 -15.29
C LYS A 250 -23.59 25.01 -16.09
N THR A 251 -22.62 25.56 -15.37
CA THR A 251 -21.41 26.13 -15.97
C THR A 251 -20.13 25.38 -15.57
N GLY A 252 -20.17 24.51 -14.55
CA GLY A 252 -19.02 23.71 -14.14
C GLY A 252 -19.34 22.72 -13.03
N THR A 253 -18.31 22.16 -12.41
CA THR A 253 -18.43 21.28 -11.24
C THR A 253 -17.36 21.65 -10.22
N HIS A 254 -17.72 21.77 -8.95
CA HIS A 254 -16.81 22.27 -7.92
C HIS A 254 -16.87 21.47 -6.63
N ALA A 255 -15.76 21.45 -5.89
CA ALA A 255 -15.65 20.81 -4.58
C ALA A 255 -15.51 21.87 -3.47
N PHE A 256 -16.22 21.69 -2.36
CA PHE A 256 -16.23 22.61 -1.21
C PHE A 256 -16.64 21.88 0.08
N VAL A 257 -16.73 22.64 1.18
CA VAL A 257 -17.19 22.13 2.47
C VAL A 257 -18.53 22.74 2.83
N LEU A 258 -19.47 21.92 3.30
CA LEU A 258 -20.63 22.42 4.05
C LEU A 258 -20.24 22.53 5.52
N ALA A 259 -20.42 23.71 6.11
CA ALA A 259 -20.03 24.02 7.48
C ALA A 259 -21.22 24.33 8.40
N GLY A 260 -22.44 24.30 7.86
CA GLY A 260 -23.64 24.67 8.59
C GLY A 260 -24.90 24.63 7.74
N TYR A 261 -26.02 24.95 8.38
CA TYR A 261 -27.32 25.13 7.72
C TYR A 261 -28.25 25.99 8.57
N ASP A 262 -29.25 26.55 7.93
CA ASP A 262 -30.40 27.21 8.56
C ASP A 262 -31.69 26.91 7.79
N GLU A 263 -32.74 27.67 8.05
CA GLU A 263 -34.05 27.52 7.41
C GLU A 263 -34.05 27.82 5.90
N HIS A 264 -33.02 28.48 5.38
CA HIS A 264 -32.93 28.87 3.97
C HIS A 264 -32.05 27.94 3.14
N GLY A 265 -31.07 27.26 3.76
CA GLY A 265 -30.16 26.41 3.01
C GLY A 265 -28.91 25.99 3.79
N PHE A 266 -27.94 25.45 3.05
CA PHE A 266 -26.64 25.06 3.57
C PHE A 266 -25.62 26.20 3.51
N HIS A 267 -24.69 26.23 4.46
CA HIS A 267 -23.58 27.17 4.47
C HIS A 267 -22.36 26.55 3.79
N VAL A 268 -21.98 27.09 2.64
CA VAL A 268 -20.85 26.65 1.83
C VAL A 268 -19.60 27.44 2.21
N LEU A 269 -18.57 26.76 2.72
CA LEU A 269 -17.22 27.30 2.85
C LEU A 269 -16.41 26.93 1.61
N ASN A 270 -16.07 27.93 0.80
CA ASN A 270 -15.41 27.76 -0.49
C ASN A 270 -13.92 28.15 -0.43
N SER A 271 -13.21 27.98 -1.55
CA SER A 271 -11.79 28.27 -1.74
C SER A 271 -11.53 29.34 -2.81
N TRP A 272 -12.40 30.35 -2.93
CA TRP A 272 -12.29 31.46 -3.89
C TRP A 272 -11.87 32.79 -3.24
N GLY A 273 -11.27 32.72 -2.05
CA GLY A 273 -10.77 33.89 -1.34
C GLY A 273 -11.84 34.67 -0.57
N PRO A 274 -11.43 35.70 0.20
CA PRO A 274 -12.29 36.42 1.13
C PRO A 274 -13.34 37.32 0.45
N GLU A 275 -13.14 37.69 -0.82
CA GLU A 275 -14.07 38.51 -1.61
C GLU A 275 -15.31 37.73 -2.10
N TRP A 276 -15.32 36.41 -1.91
CA TRP A 276 -16.45 35.55 -2.21
C TRP A 276 -17.20 35.17 -0.94
N GLY A 277 -18.52 34.98 -1.02
CA GLY A 277 -19.35 34.65 0.13
C GLY A 277 -19.77 35.89 0.93
N GLY A 278 -19.62 35.90 2.25
CA GLY A 278 -20.08 36.99 3.12
C GLY A 278 -21.42 36.75 3.79
N TYR A 279 -21.95 35.51 3.76
CA TYR A 279 -23.23 35.19 4.39
C TYR A 279 -23.15 35.41 5.90
N GLN A 280 -24.06 36.23 6.44
CA GLN A 280 -24.06 36.68 7.84
C GLN A 280 -22.72 37.32 8.28
N GLY A 281 -22.08 38.08 7.37
CA GLY A 281 -20.82 38.78 7.67
C GLY A 281 -19.58 37.88 7.70
N ARG A 282 -19.67 36.64 7.18
CA ARG A 282 -18.56 35.68 7.15
C ARG A 282 -17.95 35.53 5.76
N ALA A 283 -16.71 35.97 5.60
CA ALA A 283 -15.99 35.85 4.33
C ALA A 283 -15.71 34.38 3.96
N GLY A 284 -15.76 34.06 2.67
CA GLY A 284 -15.62 32.70 2.17
C GLY A 284 -16.84 31.79 2.39
N LEU A 285 -17.85 32.25 3.13
CA LEU A 285 -19.08 31.51 3.44
C LEU A 285 -20.26 32.03 2.61
N ALA A 286 -20.97 31.16 1.90
CA ALA A 286 -22.18 31.52 1.16
C ALA A 286 -23.38 30.65 1.56
N LEU A 287 -24.59 31.14 1.32
CA LEU A 287 -25.83 30.37 1.45
C LEU A 287 -26.18 29.70 0.12
N TRP A 288 -26.26 28.37 0.16
CA TRP A 288 -26.73 27.51 -0.93
C TRP A 288 -28.13 27.00 -0.62
N SER A 289 -29.13 27.46 -1.38
CA SER A 289 -30.53 27.15 -1.09
C SER A 289 -30.83 25.64 -1.22
N TYR A 290 -31.83 25.15 -0.49
CA TYR A 290 -32.21 23.73 -0.57
C TYR A 290 -32.69 23.29 -1.95
N ASP A 291 -33.35 24.17 -2.71
CA ASP A 291 -33.80 23.88 -4.07
C ASP A 291 -32.63 23.72 -5.03
N ASP A 292 -31.63 24.58 -4.90
CA ASP A 292 -30.38 24.50 -5.65
C ASP A 292 -29.61 23.22 -5.28
N TRP A 293 -29.44 22.93 -3.98
CA TRP A 293 -28.83 21.69 -3.47
C TRP A 293 -29.48 20.44 -4.06
N ALA A 294 -30.81 20.35 -4.03
CA ALA A 294 -31.54 19.18 -4.49
C ALA A 294 -31.35 18.91 -6.00
N ARG A 295 -31.05 19.94 -6.79
CA ARG A 295 -30.80 19.83 -8.23
C ARG A 295 -29.34 19.59 -8.59
N ASN A 296 -28.41 20.08 -7.76
CA ASN A 296 -27.02 20.22 -8.16
C ASN A 296 -26.01 19.41 -7.33
N VAL A 297 -26.37 18.83 -6.19
CA VAL A 297 -25.46 17.98 -5.41
C VAL A 297 -25.01 16.75 -6.21
N ILE A 298 -23.72 16.43 -6.16
CA ILE A 298 -23.12 15.30 -6.88
C ILE A 298 -22.70 14.21 -5.88
N ASP A 299 -21.68 14.49 -5.07
CA ASP A 299 -21.14 13.57 -4.06
C ASP A 299 -21.07 14.25 -2.68
N GLY A 300 -21.20 13.45 -1.63
CA GLY A 300 -21.07 13.89 -0.24
C GLY A 300 -20.32 12.85 0.59
N TRP A 301 -19.42 13.31 1.46
CA TRP A 301 -18.62 12.47 2.34
C TRP A 301 -18.51 13.07 3.74
N VAL A 302 -18.67 12.21 4.75
CA VAL A 302 -18.48 12.55 6.16
C VAL A 302 -17.15 11.97 6.62
N LEU A 303 -16.25 12.81 7.12
CA LEU A 303 -14.90 12.40 7.54
C LEU A 303 -14.68 12.73 9.00
N ARG A 304 -13.80 11.96 9.67
CA ARG A 304 -13.26 12.29 10.99
C ARG A 304 -11.75 12.06 11.04
N LEU A 305 -11.01 13.04 11.57
CA LEU A 305 -9.59 12.90 11.87
C LEU A 305 -9.35 11.84 12.93
N GLY A 306 -8.31 11.05 12.74
CA GLY A 306 -7.80 10.13 13.75
C GLY A 306 -7.26 10.91 14.96
N VAL A 307 -7.24 10.26 16.12
CA VAL A 307 -6.57 10.81 17.29
C VAL A 307 -5.08 10.49 17.19
N ARG A 308 -4.22 11.48 17.46
CA ARG A 308 -2.77 11.26 17.54
C ARG A 308 -2.47 10.26 18.65
N ALA A 309 -2.11 9.04 18.30
CA ALA A 309 -1.77 7.99 19.25
C ALA A 309 -0.42 7.33 18.87
N PRO A 310 0.73 8.03 19.09
CA PRO A 310 2.05 7.54 18.69
C PRO A 310 2.41 6.18 19.31
N ALA A 311 1.93 5.92 20.53
CA ALA A 311 2.09 4.65 21.24
C ALA A 311 1.12 3.54 20.78
N ALA A 312 0.10 3.86 20.00
CA ALA A 312 -0.89 2.89 19.50
C ALA A 312 -0.55 2.35 18.10
N PHE A 313 0.45 2.92 17.41
CA PHE A 313 0.91 2.40 16.11
C PHE A 313 1.58 1.04 16.31
N GLY A 314 0.89 -0.03 15.90
CA GLY A 314 1.25 -1.42 16.15
C GLY A 314 0.30 -2.15 17.13
N ALA A 315 -0.58 -1.42 17.81
CA ALA A 315 -1.58 -1.94 18.74
C ALA A 315 -2.98 -2.05 18.13
N THR A 316 -3.14 -1.88 16.82
CA THR A 316 -4.42 -2.09 16.13
C THR A 316 -4.77 -3.58 16.19
N ILE A 317 -5.56 -3.96 17.18
CA ILE A 317 -6.08 -5.31 17.32
C ILE A 317 -7.12 -5.51 16.22
N GLY A 318 -6.72 -6.14 15.11
CA GLY A 318 -7.65 -6.63 14.10
C GLY A 318 -8.66 -7.62 14.70
N GLU A 319 -9.91 -7.54 14.23
CA GLU A 319 -11.08 -8.44 14.42
C GLU A 319 -11.51 -8.85 15.84
N LYS A 320 -10.66 -8.79 16.87
CA LYS A 320 -11.02 -9.34 18.21
C LYS A 320 -12.07 -8.52 18.96
N GLY A 321 -12.44 -7.33 18.47
CA GLY A 321 -13.46 -6.47 19.08
C GLY A 321 -14.88 -6.58 18.49
N THR A 322 -15.09 -7.35 17.42
CA THR A 322 -16.31 -7.23 16.58
C THR A 322 -17.12 -8.52 16.43
N LYS A 323 -16.94 -9.51 17.33
CA LYS A 323 -17.89 -10.63 17.46
C LYS A 323 -19.22 -10.12 18.01
N GLY A 324 -20.11 -9.65 17.13
CA GLY A 324 -21.48 -9.28 17.51
C GLY A 324 -22.22 -8.30 16.59
N LEU A 325 -21.56 -7.67 15.61
CA LEU A 325 -22.25 -6.82 14.63
C LEU A 325 -22.66 -7.65 13.41
N VAL A 326 -23.95 -7.59 13.07
CA VAL A 326 -24.54 -8.22 11.88
C VAL A 326 -23.94 -7.53 10.64
N GLY A 327 -22.93 -8.17 10.04
CA GLY A 327 -22.23 -7.69 8.86
C GLY A 327 -20.72 -7.65 9.09
N ALA A 328 -19.94 -8.25 8.18
CA ALA A 328 -18.49 -8.10 8.18
C ALA A 328 -18.17 -6.61 8.07
N ILE A 329 -17.66 -6.00 9.15
CA ILE A 329 -17.05 -4.68 9.06
C ILE A 329 -15.86 -4.85 8.13
N GLN A 330 -15.99 -4.38 6.88
CA GLN A 330 -14.91 -4.41 5.91
C GLN A 330 -13.76 -3.58 6.47
N THR A 331 -12.75 -4.24 7.01
CA THR A 331 -11.50 -3.59 7.40
C THR A 331 -10.90 -2.98 6.15
N GLY A 332 -10.68 -1.66 6.14
CA GLY A 332 -9.98 -1.00 5.05
C GLY A 332 -8.57 -1.58 4.86
N SER A 333 -8.00 -1.37 3.67
CA SER A 333 -6.59 -1.65 3.37
C SER A 333 -5.67 -0.98 4.40
N THR A 334 -4.48 -1.54 4.64
CA THR A 334 -3.52 -0.91 5.56
C THR A 334 -3.03 0.43 4.96
N PRO A 335 -2.93 1.53 5.73
CA PRO A 335 -2.42 2.79 5.20
C PRO A 335 -1.01 2.68 4.62
N CYS A 336 -0.76 3.32 3.47
CA CYS A 336 0.55 3.26 2.81
C CYS A 336 1.66 3.86 3.69
N LEU A 337 1.32 4.95 4.40
CA LEU A 337 2.20 5.66 5.32
C LEU A 337 2.83 4.75 6.38
N ASP A 338 2.28 3.57 6.69
CA ASP A 338 2.86 2.65 7.66
C ASP A 338 4.15 1.98 7.16
N LEU A 339 4.33 1.89 5.84
CA LEU A 339 5.48 1.26 5.19
C LEU A 339 6.30 2.19 4.28
N VAL A 340 5.87 3.45 4.05
CA VAL A 340 6.66 4.42 3.24
C VAL A 340 8.14 4.42 3.66
N GLY A 341 9.04 4.23 2.67
CA GLY A 341 10.49 4.10 2.84
C GLY A 341 10.99 2.67 3.12
N HIS A 342 10.09 1.69 3.22
CA HIS A 342 10.41 0.29 3.58
C HIS A 342 9.93 -0.72 2.53
N TYR A 343 9.59 -0.29 1.32
CA TYR A 343 9.17 -1.22 0.27
C TYR A 343 9.47 -0.75 -1.14
N MET A 344 9.48 -1.72 -2.04
CA MET A 344 9.32 -1.56 -3.48
C MET A 344 8.10 -2.37 -3.91
N HIS A 345 7.28 -1.81 -4.79
CA HIS A 345 6.13 -2.51 -5.38
C HIS A 345 6.25 -2.49 -6.90
N LEU A 346 6.42 -3.69 -7.47
CA LEU A 346 6.56 -3.94 -8.89
C LEU A 346 5.40 -4.80 -9.40
N ASP A 347 4.99 -4.56 -10.64
CA ASP A 347 4.18 -5.50 -11.41
C ASP A 347 4.70 -5.52 -12.84
N ASP A 348 4.74 -6.70 -13.45
CA ASP A 348 5.34 -6.92 -14.77
C ASP A 348 6.74 -6.32 -14.96
N GLY A 349 7.52 -6.27 -13.88
CA GLY A 349 8.86 -5.65 -13.84
C GLY A 349 8.88 -4.12 -13.76
N PHE A 350 7.75 -3.44 -13.78
CA PHE A 350 7.65 -1.99 -13.65
C PHE A 350 7.17 -1.56 -12.26
N HIS A 351 7.54 -0.33 -11.87
CA HIS A 351 7.01 0.29 -10.66
C HIS A 351 5.51 0.56 -10.79
N MET A 352 4.74 0.16 -9.77
CA MET A 352 3.31 0.45 -9.69
C MET A 352 3.10 1.89 -9.25
N ALA A 353 2.91 2.80 -10.19
CA ALA A 353 2.75 4.23 -9.90
C ALA A 353 1.36 4.62 -9.37
N THR A 354 0.36 3.74 -9.47
CA THR A 354 -1.04 3.99 -9.07
C THR A 354 -1.53 2.92 -8.09
N GLY A 355 -2.71 3.15 -7.50
CA GLY A 355 -3.33 2.30 -6.49
C GLY A 355 -2.94 2.65 -5.05
N SER A 356 -3.32 1.76 -4.13
CA SER A 356 -3.16 1.95 -2.67
C SER A 356 -1.70 2.07 -2.21
N TYR A 357 -0.77 1.46 -2.95
CA TYR A 357 0.63 1.31 -2.58
C TYR A 357 1.54 1.72 -3.74
N PRO A 358 1.55 3.02 -4.11
CA PRO A 358 2.34 3.50 -5.23
C PRO A 358 3.84 3.35 -4.93
N SER A 359 4.64 3.19 -5.98
CA SER A 359 6.06 2.90 -5.93
C SER A 359 6.73 3.60 -7.12
N PHE A 360 7.94 4.12 -6.92
CA PHE A 360 8.66 4.89 -7.94
C PHE A 360 10.14 4.51 -7.96
N PRO A 361 10.83 4.60 -9.12
CA PRO A 361 12.25 4.28 -9.24
C PRO A 361 13.13 5.00 -8.19
N GLU A 362 12.85 6.28 -7.93
CA GLU A 362 13.63 7.12 -7.01
C GLU A 362 13.37 6.80 -5.52
N SER A 363 12.41 5.92 -5.22
CA SER A 363 12.04 5.59 -3.83
C SER A 363 13.15 4.85 -3.10
N TRP A 364 13.88 3.98 -3.81
CA TRP A 364 15.04 3.31 -3.25
C TRP A 364 16.18 4.30 -3.02
N ASP A 365 16.49 5.18 -3.96
CA ASP A 365 17.57 6.17 -3.83
C ASP A 365 17.40 7.04 -2.57
N ARG A 366 16.16 7.47 -2.29
CA ARG A 366 15.82 8.20 -1.05
C ARG A 366 16.07 7.35 0.20
N THR A 367 15.70 6.08 0.14
CA THR A 367 15.90 5.12 1.24
C THR A 367 17.37 4.85 1.47
N ARG A 368 18.14 4.58 0.41
CA ARG A 368 19.60 4.43 0.44
C ARG A 368 20.28 5.68 1.00
N GLY A 369 19.86 6.87 0.59
CA GLY A 369 20.38 8.14 1.11
C GLY A 369 20.16 8.26 2.61
N TYR A 370 18.98 7.88 3.11
CA TYR A 370 18.70 7.82 4.54
C TYR A 370 19.55 6.77 5.28
N LEU A 371 19.81 5.62 4.65
CA LEU A 371 20.56 4.52 5.26
C LEU A 371 22.07 4.74 5.30
N ALA A 372 22.63 5.49 4.35
CA ALA A 372 24.07 5.75 4.26
C ALA A 372 24.66 6.31 5.58
N ASP A 373 23.92 7.20 6.26
CA ASP A 373 24.35 7.81 7.53
C ASP A 373 23.85 7.06 8.78
N LYS A 374 23.05 6.00 8.59
CA LYS A 374 22.39 5.26 9.68
C LYS A 374 22.85 3.82 9.80
N LEU A 375 23.61 3.31 8.84
CA LEU A 375 24.18 1.98 8.91
C LEU A 375 25.51 1.99 9.68
N ASP A 376 25.55 1.25 10.79
CA ASP A 376 26.75 0.97 11.55
C ASP A 376 26.72 -0.50 11.98
N PRO A 377 27.60 -1.37 11.45
CA PRO A 377 27.61 -2.80 11.78
C PRO A 377 27.85 -3.08 13.28
N LYS A 378 28.34 -2.10 14.04
CA LYS A 378 28.55 -2.20 15.50
C LYS A 378 27.38 -1.66 16.32
N ALA A 379 26.32 -1.16 15.68
CA ALA A 379 25.17 -0.59 16.37
C ALA A 379 24.54 -1.60 17.35
N ASP A 380 24.35 -1.19 18.60
CA ASP A 380 23.60 -1.99 19.57
C ASP A 380 22.10 -1.71 19.46
N PRO A 381 21.25 -2.71 19.16
CA PRO A 381 19.80 -2.53 19.10
C PRO A 381 19.16 -2.10 20.43
N THR A 382 19.87 -2.20 21.56
CA THR A 382 19.40 -1.73 22.87
C THR A 382 19.61 -0.23 23.08
N GLU A 383 20.48 0.42 22.30
CA GLU A 383 20.70 1.87 22.29
C GLU A 383 19.73 2.55 21.29
N ALA A 384 18.43 2.31 21.50
CA ALA A 384 17.34 2.67 20.57
C ALA A 384 17.21 4.17 20.25
N GLU A 385 17.91 5.04 20.98
CA GLU A 385 17.84 6.50 20.81
C GLU A 385 18.53 7.01 19.54
N GLN A 386 19.41 6.24 18.89
CA GLN A 386 20.27 6.75 17.81
C GLN A 386 19.74 6.56 16.36
N ASN A 387 18.60 5.87 16.17
CA ASN A 387 18.06 5.56 14.82
C ASN A 387 19.07 4.87 13.87
N THR A 388 20.07 4.18 14.42
CA THR A 388 21.09 3.43 13.69
C THR A 388 20.66 1.98 13.48
N TYR A 389 21.19 1.36 12.42
CA TYR A 389 20.90 -0.01 12.02
C TYR A 389 22.21 -0.74 11.72
N ARG A 390 22.35 -2.00 12.10
CA ARG A 390 23.53 -2.81 11.78
C ARG A 390 23.51 -3.38 10.36
N GLY A 391 22.33 -3.38 9.75
CA GLY A 391 22.10 -4.06 8.49
C GLY A 391 20.66 -3.96 8.03
N LEU A 392 20.36 -4.71 6.98
CA LEU A 392 19.05 -4.75 6.34
C LEU A 392 18.49 -6.18 6.36
N LEU A 393 17.17 -6.30 6.51
CA LEU A 393 16.44 -7.53 6.25
C LEU A 393 15.54 -7.31 5.03
N LEU A 394 15.92 -7.94 3.92
CA LEU A 394 15.15 -7.97 2.70
C LEU A 394 14.10 -9.08 2.76
N TRP A 395 12.85 -8.73 2.50
CA TRP A 395 11.73 -9.67 2.51
C TRP A 395 11.04 -9.70 1.15
N ILE A 396 10.99 -10.86 0.51
CA ILE A 396 10.36 -11.08 -0.80
C ILE A 396 9.17 -12.03 -0.59
N PRO A 397 7.93 -11.51 -0.47
CA PRO A 397 6.73 -12.34 -0.35
C PRO A 397 6.46 -13.15 -1.62
N GLY A 398 5.59 -14.15 -1.51
CA GLY A 398 5.23 -15.02 -2.63
C GLY A 398 4.12 -14.52 -3.55
N SER A 399 3.52 -13.37 -3.25
CA SER A 399 2.49 -12.66 -4.05
C SER A 399 1.15 -13.36 -4.30
N LEU A 400 1.06 -14.68 -4.12
CA LEU A 400 -0.16 -15.50 -4.25
C LEU A 400 -1.32 -15.15 -3.29
N GLU A 401 -1.09 -14.30 -2.29
CA GLU A 401 -2.16 -13.80 -1.42
C GLU A 401 -2.70 -12.43 -1.84
N GLY A 402 -2.11 -11.82 -2.87
CA GLY A 402 -2.35 -10.43 -3.22
C GLY A 402 -1.54 -9.42 -2.40
N ILE A 403 -1.67 -8.15 -2.77
CA ILE A 403 -0.89 -7.04 -2.21
C ILE A 403 -1.35 -6.66 -0.81
N GLU A 404 -2.67 -6.66 -0.53
CA GLU A 404 -3.17 -6.20 0.76
C GLU A 404 -2.71 -7.08 1.94
N PRO A 405 -2.80 -8.43 1.88
CA PRO A 405 -2.21 -9.29 2.90
C PRO A 405 -0.70 -9.14 3.04
N ALA A 406 0.02 -9.08 1.92
CA ALA A 406 1.48 -9.00 1.91
C ALA A 406 1.95 -7.68 2.56
N PHE A 407 1.29 -6.56 2.25
CA PHE A 407 1.59 -5.25 2.81
C PHE A 407 1.29 -5.21 4.31
N ARG A 408 0.16 -5.78 4.74
CA ARG A 408 -0.20 -5.90 6.16
C ARG A 408 0.83 -6.69 6.94
N ALA A 409 1.30 -7.82 6.39
CA ALA A 409 2.34 -8.65 7.01
C ALA A 409 3.67 -7.88 7.12
N ALA A 410 4.05 -7.12 6.09
CA ALA A 410 5.25 -6.26 6.14
C ALA A 410 5.16 -5.18 7.23
N VAL A 411 4.01 -4.53 7.39
CA VAL A 411 3.78 -3.56 8.48
C VAL A 411 3.92 -4.22 9.85
N GLN A 412 3.33 -5.40 10.05
CA GLN A 412 3.42 -6.15 11.31
C GLN A 412 4.85 -6.56 11.65
N ARG A 413 5.67 -6.90 10.65
CA ARG A 413 7.07 -7.30 10.84
C ARG A 413 8.02 -6.12 11.11
N LYS A 414 7.61 -4.86 10.82
CA LYS A 414 8.50 -3.69 10.92
C LYS A 414 9.11 -3.52 12.31
N ALA A 415 8.30 -3.52 13.37
CA ALA A 415 8.79 -3.31 14.73
C ALA A 415 9.68 -4.46 15.24
N PRO A 416 9.30 -5.75 15.09
CA PRO A 416 10.19 -6.87 15.40
C PRO A 416 11.54 -6.84 14.68
N ILE A 417 11.57 -6.49 13.38
CA ILE A 417 12.82 -6.41 12.61
C ILE A 417 13.70 -5.27 13.12
N LYS A 418 13.12 -4.10 13.40
CA LYS A 418 13.86 -2.98 14.00
C LYS A 418 14.41 -3.32 15.38
N ALA A 419 13.70 -4.12 16.17
CA ALA A 419 14.18 -4.61 17.47
C ALA A 419 15.39 -5.56 17.36
N LEU A 420 15.64 -6.13 16.17
CA LEU A 420 16.88 -6.86 15.86
C LEU A 420 18.03 -5.93 15.46
N GLY A 421 17.80 -4.61 15.38
CA GLY A 421 18.77 -3.63 14.88
C GLY A 421 18.84 -3.57 13.36
N LEU A 422 17.88 -4.17 12.65
CA LEU A 422 17.87 -4.26 11.19
C LEU A 422 16.85 -3.31 10.57
N TYR A 423 17.17 -2.79 9.39
CA TYR A 423 16.22 -2.03 8.58
C TYR A 423 15.34 -2.98 7.76
N PRO A 424 14.01 -2.99 7.97
CA PRO A 424 13.11 -3.82 7.16
C PRO A 424 12.90 -3.21 5.78
N TYR A 425 13.05 -4.03 4.73
CA TYR A 425 12.70 -3.65 3.36
C TYR A 425 11.96 -4.79 2.66
N SER A 426 10.78 -4.52 2.09
CA SER A 426 9.95 -5.54 1.43
C SER A 426 9.83 -5.31 -0.08
N ILE A 427 9.96 -6.37 -0.88
CA ILE A 427 9.78 -6.31 -2.34
C ILE A 427 8.48 -7.01 -2.68
N PHE A 428 7.45 -6.23 -3.02
CA PHE A 428 6.24 -6.74 -3.65
C PHE A 428 6.44 -6.80 -5.15
N TRP A 429 6.02 -7.89 -5.78
CA TRP A 429 6.27 -8.17 -7.19
C TRP A 429 5.08 -8.99 -7.72
N CYS A 430 4.59 -8.69 -8.92
CA CYS A 430 3.49 -9.41 -9.61
C CYS A 430 2.13 -9.49 -8.90
N ASN A 431 1.93 -8.75 -7.79
CA ASN A 431 0.75 -8.91 -6.95
C ASN A 431 -0.57 -8.59 -7.67
N ASN A 432 -0.61 -7.54 -8.50
CA ASN A 432 -1.85 -7.12 -9.15
C ASN A 432 -2.24 -8.06 -10.32
N PHE A 433 -1.28 -8.56 -11.10
CA PHE A 433 -1.52 -9.69 -12.02
C PHE A 433 -2.08 -10.92 -11.28
N VAL A 434 -1.47 -11.30 -10.16
CA VAL A 434 -1.84 -12.49 -9.40
C VAL A 434 -3.25 -12.38 -8.83
N GLU A 435 -3.61 -11.25 -8.22
CA GLU A 435 -4.97 -11.02 -7.70
C GLU A 435 -6.04 -11.24 -8.77
N LYS A 436 -5.83 -10.67 -9.96
CA LYS A 436 -6.80 -10.79 -11.08
C LYS A 436 -6.86 -12.18 -11.67
N SER A 437 -5.74 -12.87 -11.71
CA SER A 437 -5.70 -14.26 -12.19
C SER A 437 -6.37 -15.23 -11.21
N LEU A 438 -6.25 -14.98 -9.90
CA LEU A 438 -6.91 -15.79 -8.88
C LEU A 438 -8.44 -15.64 -8.94
N GLU A 439 -8.97 -14.44 -9.18
CA GLU A 439 -10.41 -14.21 -9.40
C GLU A 439 -10.95 -15.10 -10.54
N VAL A 440 -10.17 -15.32 -11.61
CA VAL A 440 -10.54 -16.21 -12.73
C VAL A 440 -10.48 -17.69 -12.33
N LEU A 441 -9.45 -18.11 -11.59
CA LEU A 441 -9.31 -19.50 -11.14
C LEU A 441 -10.42 -19.89 -10.16
N GLU A 442 -10.81 -18.99 -9.26
CA GLU A 442 -11.92 -19.19 -8.32
C GLU A 442 -13.24 -19.47 -9.06
N ILE A 443 -13.51 -18.79 -10.18
CA ILE A 443 -14.71 -19.07 -11.00
C ILE A 443 -14.67 -20.51 -11.55
N ILE A 444 -13.52 -20.98 -12.01
CA ILE A 444 -13.38 -22.34 -12.55
C ILE A 444 -13.54 -23.37 -11.42
N PHE A 445 -12.96 -23.10 -10.25
CA PHE A 445 -13.11 -23.91 -9.06
C PHE A 445 -14.58 -24.05 -8.68
N GLU A 446 -15.30 -22.94 -8.51
CA GLU A 446 -16.72 -22.94 -8.17
C GLU A 446 -17.58 -23.65 -9.23
N SER A 447 -17.23 -23.53 -10.51
CA SER A 447 -17.87 -24.31 -11.58
C SER A 447 -17.67 -25.83 -11.42
N CYS A 448 -16.47 -26.28 -11.04
CA CYS A 448 -16.20 -27.68 -10.76
C CYS A 448 -16.98 -28.16 -9.54
N LYS A 449 -17.00 -27.37 -8.46
CA LYS A 449 -17.78 -27.64 -7.24
C LYS A 449 -19.26 -27.77 -7.55
N ALA A 450 -19.82 -26.87 -8.35
CA ALA A 450 -21.23 -26.92 -8.76
C ALA A 450 -21.56 -28.18 -9.59
N GLN A 451 -20.59 -28.70 -10.35
CA GLN A 451 -20.79 -29.88 -11.19
C GLN A 451 -20.83 -31.20 -10.40
N VAL A 452 -19.91 -31.38 -9.44
CA VAL A 452 -19.73 -32.70 -8.78
C VAL A 452 -20.03 -32.69 -7.28
N GLY A 453 -20.18 -31.51 -6.68
CA GLY A 453 -20.36 -31.32 -5.24
C GLY A 453 -19.03 -31.18 -4.48
N GLU A 454 -19.07 -30.47 -3.35
CA GLU A 454 -17.88 -30.11 -2.55
C GLU A 454 -17.14 -31.31 -1.94
N ASN A 455 -17.87 -32.38 -1.61
CA ASN A 455 -17.32 -33.57 -0.96
C ASN A 455 -17.04 -34.72 -1.95
N ALA A 456 -17.09 -34.46 -3.26
CA ALA A 456 -16.84 -35.49 -4.26
C ALA A 456 -15.37 -35.92 -4.25
N ALA A 457 -15.12 -37.23 -4.16
CA ALA A 457 -13.77 -37.79 -4.12
C ALA A 457 -12.91 -37.43 -5.36
N HIS A 458 -13.53 -37.06 -6.47
CA HIS A 458 -12.85 -36.71 -7.73
C HIS A 458 -12.84 -35.19 -8.02
N LEU A 459 -13.29 -34.34 -7.08
CA LEU A 459 -13.32 -32.88 -7.26
C LEU A 459 -11.93 -32.32 -7.57
N ASP A 460 -10.92 -32.72 -6.79
CA ASP A 460 -9.54 -32.26 -6.99
C ASP A 460 -9.01 -32.63 -8.37
N SER A 461 -9.25 -33.86 -8.81
CA SER A 461 -8.84 -34.31 -10.16
C SER A 461 -9.57 -33.56 -11.26
N LEU A 462 -10.85 -33.22 -11.06
CA LEU A 462 -11.60 -32.41 -12.00
C LEU A 462 -11.04 -30.97 -12.05
N ILE A 463 -10.77 -30.35 -10.89
CA ILE A 463 -10.12 -29.05 -10.81
C ILE A 463 -8.80 -29.10 -11.57
N GLU A 464 -7.90 -30.02 -11.21
CA GLU A 464 -6.57 -30.19 -11.81
C GLU A 464 -6.63 -30.27 -13.35
N GLN A 465 -7.61 -30.98 -13.91
CA GLN A 465 -7.82 -31.09 -15.36
C GLN A 465 -8.36 -29.80 -15.98
N ARG A 466 -9.35 -29.16 -15.34
CA ARG A 466 -10.04 -27.97 -15.88
C ARG A 466 -9.15 -26.74 -15.86
N VAL A 467 -8.29 -26.59 -14.86
CA VAL A 467 -7.38 -25.45 -14.77
C VAL A 467 -6.07 -25.66 -15.52
N GLN A 468 -5.80 -26.84 -16.07
CA GLN A 468 -4.48 -27.14 -16.64
C GLN A 468 -4.02 -26.15 -17.73
N GLY A 469 -4.93 -25.68 -18.59
CA GLY A 469 -4.62 -24.72 -19.65
C GLY A 469 -4.30 -23.33 -19.10
N VAL A 470 -5.28 -22.72 -18.42
CA VAL A 470 -5.17 -21.36 -17.85
C VAL A 470 -4.10 -21.30 -16.75
N GLY A 471 -3.98 -22.36 -15.96
CA GLY A 471 -3.02 -22.49 -14.87
C GLY A 471 -1.57 -22.52 -15.36
N ARG A 472 -1.30 -23.18 -16.49
CA ARG A 472 0.04 -23.09 -17.14
C ARG A 472 0.36 -21.67 -17.57
N ALA A 473 -0.59 -20.97 -18.18
CA ALA A 473 -0.40 -19.58 -18.56
C ALA A 473 -0.13 -18.69 -17.34
N PHE A 474 -0.91 -18.88 -16.28
CA PHE A 474 -0.77 -18.19 -15.00
C PHE A 474 0.61 -18.39 -14.36
N TRP A 475 1.07 -19.64 -14.23
CA TRP A 475 2.38 -19.91 -13.61
C TRP A 475 3.55 -19.43 -14.45
N ARG A 476 3.49 -19.60 -15.78
CA ARG A 476 4.49 -19.03 -16.69
C ARG A 476 4.62 -17.52 -16.50
N ASP A 477 3.51 -16.81 -16.37
CA ASP A 477 3.56 -15.35 -16.23
C ASP A 477 4.06 -14.91 -14.85
N ILE A 478 3.86 -15.70 -13.78
CA ILE A 478 4.55 -15.49 -12.50
C ILE A 478 6.07 -15.64 -12.68
N GLU A 479 6.52 -16.72 -13.34
CA GLU A 479 7.95 -16.92 -13.60
C GLU A 479 8.55 -15.80 -14.46
N MET A 480 7.81 -15.36 -15.48
CA MET A 480 8.21 -14.23 -16.32
C MET A 480 8.19 -12.91 -15.56
N SER A 481 7.24 -12.69 -14.65
CA SER A 481 7.21 -11.49 -13.80
C SER A 481 8.44 -11.41 -12.89
N ALA A 482 8.86 -12.55 -12.30
CA ALA A 482 10.10 -12.63 -11.54
C ALA A 482 11.31 -12.27 -12.41
N ARG A 483 11.34 -12.81 -13.64
CA ARG A 483 12.38 -12.51 -14.62
C ARG A 483 12.40 -11.05 -15.01
N ARG A 484 11.25 -10.43 -15.30
CA ARG A 484 11.13 -9.03 -15.71
C ARG A 484 11.54 -8.07 -14.59
N ALA A 485 11.19 -8.39 -13.34
CA ALA A 485 11.59 -7.60 -12.18
C ALA A 485 13.11 -7.52 -11.99
N VAL A 486 13.86 -8.56 -12.39
CA VAL A 486 15.33 -8.61 -12.25
C VAL A 486 16.05 -8.26 -13.55
N ARG A 487 15.64 -8.83 -14.69
CA ARG A 487 16.35 -8.75 -15.97
C ARG A 487 15.81 -7.70 -16.92
N GLY A 488 14.65 -7.11 -16.62
CA GLY A 488 13.98 -6.15 -17.50
C GLY A 488 13.02 -6.82 -18.48
N THR A 489 12.41 -6.02 -19.34
CA THR A 489 11.19 -6.39 -20.09
C THR A 489 11.47 -6.76 -21.55
N GLY A 490 12.71 -7.15 -21.86
CA GLY A 490 13.17 -7.44 -23.21
C GLY A 490 12.44 -8.60 -23.91
N GLU A 491 11.85 -9.52 -23.16
CA GLU A 491 11.10 -10.66 -23.68
C GLU A 491 9.65 -10.37 -24.08
N LEU A 492 9.10 -9.19 -23.74
CA LEU A 492 7.73 -8.84 -24.10
C LEU A 492 7.58 -8.82 -25.64
N PRO A 493 6.50 -9.37 -26.21
CA PRO A 493 6.24 -9.31 -27.65
C PRO A 493 5.77 -7.90 -28.00
N TYR A 494 6.72 -7.01 -28.27
CA TYR A 494 6.44 -5.59 -28.48
C TYR A 494 7.41 -4.96 -29.50
N GLU A 495 6.92 -4.31 -30.54
CA GLU A 495 7.78 -3.56 -31.45
C GLU A 495 7.99 -2.16 -30.84
N PRO A 496 9.22 -1.79 -30.44
CA PRO A 496 9.45 -0.52 -29.78
C PRO A 496 9.18 0.65 -30.73
N ASP A 497 8.27 1.54 -30.35
CA ASP A 497 8.07 2.84 -30.96
C ASP A 497 8.79 3.91 -30.11
N GLU A 498 9.33 4.94 -30.74
CA GLU A 498 10.06 6.01 -30.05
C GLU A 498 9.16 6.82 -29.09
N THR A 499 7.84 6.77 -29.30
CA THR A 499 6.83 7.49 -28.53
C THR A 499 6.30 6.73 -27.31
N ASP A 500 6.71 5.47 -27.12
CA ASP A 500 6.17 4.64 -26.04
C ASP A 500 6.69 5.03 -24.66
N ALA A 501 5.75 5.11 -23.71
CA ALA A 501 6.04 5.27 -22.30
C ALA A 501 5.19 4.27 -21.48
N PRO A 502 5.80 3.47 -20.57
CA PRO A 502 7.22 3.39 -20.26
C PRO A 502 8.03 2.61 -21.32
N ARG A 503 9.30 2.99 -21.50
CA ARG A 503 10.23 2.29 -22.39
C ARG A 503 10.56 0.89 -21.87
N ARG A 504 10.96 0.01 -22.79
CA ARG A 504 11.54 -1.30 -22.47
C ARG A 504 12.68 -1.15 -21.47
N LEU A 505 12.66 -1.99 -20.44
CA LEU A 505 13.73 -2.08 -19.47
C LEU A 505 14.81 -3.00 -20.00
N GLU A 506 16.01 -2.46 -20.26
CA GLU A 506 17.21 -3.25 -20.59
C GLU A 506 17.71 -4.06 -19.39
N ARG A 507 17.38 -3.60 -18.18
CA ARG A 507 17.68 -4.23 -16.89
C ARG A 507 16.54 -3.96 -15.92
N GLY A 508 16.22 -4.94 -15.07
CA GLY A 508 15.12 -4.82 -14.11
C GLY A 508 15.55 -4.09 -12.83
N TYR A 509 14.59 -3.40 -12.21
CA TYR A 509 14.81 -2.60 -11.01
C TYR A 509 15.37 -3.40 -9.83
N LEU A 510 15.09 -4.71 -9.74
CA LEU A 510 15.64 -5.55 -8.67
C LEU A 510 17.12 -5.89 -8.87
N ALA A 511 17.62 -5.91 -10.11
CA ALA A 511 19.05 -6.05 -10.33
C ALA A 511 19.79 -4.76 -9.98
N ASP A 512 19.21 -3.59 -10.26
CA ASP A 512 19.78 -2.31 -9.84
C ASP A 512 19.78 -2.17 -8.31
N LEU A 513 18.66 -2.51 -7.66
CA LEU A 513 18.54 -2.58 -6.21
C LEU A 513 19.62 -3.49 -5.61
N LEU A 514 19.75 -4.72 -6.12
CA LEU A 514 20.72 -5.69 -5.60
C LEU A 514 22.16 -5.19 -5.73
N ALA A 515 22.51 -4.61 -6.88
CA ALA A 515 23.84 -4.03 -7.10
C ALA A 515 24.14 -2.90 -6.12
N ASP A 516 23.19 -2.00 -5.91
CA ASP A 516 23.35 -0.88 -4.98
C ASP A 516 23.40 -1.35 -3.52
N MET A 517 22.63 -2.38 -3.15
CA MET A 517 22.72 -3.00 -1.82
C MET A 517 24.08 -3.67 -1.57
N MET A 518 24.66 -4.33 -2.57
CA MET A 518 26.00 -4.92 -2.48
C MET A 518 27.08 -3.84 -2.31
N LYS A 519 26.94 -2.73 -3.05
CA LYS A 519 27.79 -1.57 -2.89
C LYS A 519 27.66 -0.97 -1.49
N LEU A 520 26.44 -0.81 -0.99
CA LEU A 520 26.18 -0.31 0.35
C LEU A 520 26.78 -1.21 1.43
N LYS A 521 26.68 -2.54 1.28
CA LYS A 521 27.34 -3.51 2.16
C LYS A 521 28.86 -3.35 2.12
N ALA A 522 29.46 -3.18 0.95
CA ALA A 522 30.91 -2.96 0.81
C ALA A 522 31.38 -1.62 1.41
N GLU A 523 30.57 -0.55 1.29
CA GLU A 523 30.86 0.78 1.83
C GLU A 523 30.75 0.83 3.38
N THR A 524 29.77 0.14 3.94
CA THR A 524 29.40 0.27 5.37
C THR A 524 29.78 -0.94 6.23
N GLY A 525 30.05 -2.09 5.61
CA GLY A 525 30.23 -3.37 6.30
C GLY A 525 28.94 -3.94 6.91
N CYS A 526 27.76 -3.43 6.51
CA CYS A 526 26.50 -3.80 7.14
C CYS A 526 26.10 -5.27 6.91
N GLU A 527 25.27 -5.81 7.82
CA GLU A 527 24.63 -7.11 7.63
C GLU A 527 23.55 -7.03 6.53
N LEU A 528 23.42 -8.08 5.72
CA LEU A 528 22.38 -8.25 4.72
C LEU A 528 21.74 -9.62 4.87
N HIS A 529 20.51 -9.65 5.34
CA HIS A 529 19.71 -10.86 5.52
C HIS A 529 18.59 -10.90 4.48
N LEU A 530 18.27 -12.09 3.96
CA LEU A 530 17.20 -12.27 2.97
C LEU A 530 16.20 -13.34 3.39
N VAL A 531 14.91 -13.02 3.24
CA VAL A 531 13.79 -13.96 3.36
C VAL A 531 13.02 -13.97 2.04
N ALA A 532 12.83 -15.16 1.46
CA ALA A 532 11.98 -15.36 0.28
C ALA A 532 10.88 -16.37 0.61
N GLU A 533 9.62 -15.97 0.43
CA GLU A 533 8.44 -16.79 0.73
C GLU A 533 7.76 -17.25 -0.56
N GLY A 534 7.29 -18.50 -0.61
CA GLY A 534 6.51 -19.00 -1.73
C GLY A 534 7.21 -18.75 -3.08
N ALA A 535 6.50 -18.13 -4.01
CA ALA A 535 7.03 -17.80 -5.33
C ALA A 535 8.16 -16.76 -5.30
N GLY A 536 8.39 -16.05 -4.19
CA GLY A 536 9.51 -15.10 -4.04
C GLY A 536 10.87 -15.77 -4.22
N ALA A 537 10.93 -17.10 -4.07
CA ALA A 537 12.10 -17.90 -4.42
C ALA A 537 12.47 -17.82 -5.93
N LEU A 538 11.50 -17.56 -6.82
CA LEU A 538 11.75 -17.33 -8.25
C LEU A 538 12.50 -16.02 -8.48
N VAL A 539 12.12 -14.95 -7.77
CA VAL A 539 12.84 -13.66 -7.82
C VAL A 539 14.28 -13.84 -7.35
N LEU A 540 14.48 -14.53 -6.22
CA LEU A 540 15.83 -14.84 -5.74
C LEU A 540 16.62 -15.67 -6.74
N HIS A 541 16.00 -16.67 -7.38
CA HIS A 541 16.66 -17.45 -8.43
C HIS A 541 17.14 -16.54 -9.58
N GLU A 542 16.30 -15.63 -10.06
CA GLU A 542 16.68 -14.70 -11.13
C GLU A 542 17.77 -13.72 -10.69
N MET A 543 17.74 -13.23 -9.45
CA MET A 543 18.81 -12.41 -8.87
C MET A 543 20.16 -13.14 -8.92
N LEU A 544 20.20 -14.38 -8.45
CA LEU A 544 21.42 -15.20 -8.47
C LEU A 544 21.87 -15.52 -9.89
N SER A 545 20.93 -15.74 -10.80
CA SER A 545 21.17 -16.07 -12.20
C SER A 545 21.89 -14.93 -12.93
N VAL A 546 21.50 -13.67 -12.66
CA VAL A 546 22.19 -12.49 -13.21
C VAL A 546 23.60 -12.35 -12.63
N ILE A 547 23.81 -12.63 -11.33
CA ILE A 547 25.15 -12.56 -10.74
C ILE A 547 26.09 -13.63 -11.32
N ASP A 548 25.60 -14.87 -11.45
CA ASP A 548 26.36 -16.00 -12.02
C ASP A 548 26.81 -15.72 -13.46
N GLU A 549 25.93 -15.14 -14.28
CA GLU A 549 26.23 -14.73 -15.65
C GLU A 549 27.28 -13.60 -15.70
N ASP A 550 27.20 -12.60 -14.82
CA ASP A 550 28.14 -11.48 -14.75
C ASP A 550 29.55 -11.92 -14.32
N ALA A 551 29.64 -12.95 -13.46
CA ALA A 551 30.89 -13.52 -12.96
C ALA A 551 31.71 -14.24 -14.05
N GLY A 552 31.04 -14.79 -15.07
CA GLY A 552 31.67 -15.59 -16.14
C GLY A 552 32.32 -14.79 -17.28
N LEU A 553 32.27 -13.46 -17.25
CA LEU A 553 32.61 -12.60 -18.40
C LEU A 553 33.81 -11.64 -18.08
N THR A 554 34.48 -11.04 -19.08
CA THR A 554 35.70 -10.19 -18.86
C THR A 554 35.41 -8.70 -18.50
N PRO A 555 36.28 -7.96 -17.77
CA PRO A 555 35.96 -6.68 -17.09
C PRO A 555 35.56 -5.45 -17.93
N LYS A 556 35.45 -5.53 -19.26
CA LYS A 556 35.29 -4.35 -20.14
C LYS A 556 33.86 -3.89 -20.39
N SER A 557 32.84 -4.67 -20.02
CA SER A 557 31.43 -4.22 -20.08
C SER A 557 31.01 -3.62 -18.74
N ARG A 558 30.17 -2.58 -18.75
CA ARG A 558 29.53 -2.00 -17.54
C ARG A 558 28.84 -3.11 -16.72
N ARG A 559 29.53 -3.71 -15.74
CA ARG A 559 28.96 -4.78 -14.91
C ARG A 559 28.85 -4.33 -13.49
N SER A 560 27.66 -4.49 -12.95
CA SER A 560 27.35 -4.08 -11.59
C SER A 560 27.71 -5.15 -10.56
N PHE A 561 27.97 -6.39 -10.98
CA PHE A 561 28.25 -7.52 -10.08
C PHE A 561 29.65 -8.13 -10.24
N CYS A 562 30.56 -7.51 -11.01
CA CYS A 562 31.88 -8.06 -11.25
C CYS A 562 32.73 -8.10 -9.96
N GLY A 563 33.38 -9.23 -9.70
CA GLY A 563 34.30 -9.39 -8.57
C GLY A 563 33.63 -9.68 -7.22
N HIS A 564 32.30 -9.84 -7.17
CA HIS A 564 31.60 -10.23 -5.96
C HIS A 564 31.44 -11.75 -5.87
N ASP A 565 31.76 -12.32 -4.71
CA ASP A 565 31.48 -13.71 -4.42
C ASP A 565 30.00 -13.87 -4.04
N THR A 566 29.25 -14.68 -4.79
CA THR A 566 27.86 -15.01 -4.47
C THR A 566 27.71 -15.60 -3.06
N ARG A 567 28.78 -16.18 -2.51
CA ARG A 567 28.86 -16.75 -1.15
C ARG A 567 28.82 -15.69 -0.04
N GLU A 568 29.23 -14.47 -0.32
CA GLU A 568 29.28 -13.37 0.67
C GLU A 568 28.10 -12.40 0.52
N LEU A 569 27.13 -12.77 -0.33
CA LEU A 569 26.00 -11.91 -0.66
C LEU A 569 25.06 -11.68 0.53
N PHE A 570 24.83 -12.73 1.33
CA PHE A 570 23.90 -12.71 2.45
C PHE A 570 24.54 -13.27 3.71
N ASP A 571 24.37 -12.56 4.83
CA ASP A 571 24.75 -13.05 6.16
C ASP A 571 23.79 -14.15 6.64
N SER A 572 22.53 -14.12 6.17
CA SER A 572 21.62 -15.27 6.28
C SER A 572 20.58 -15.32 5.17
N LEU A 573 20.17 -16.54 4.83
CA LEU A 573 19.16 -16.83 3.83
C LEU A 573 18.04 -17.69 4.41
N HIS A 574 16.79 -17.28 4.19
CA HIS A 574 15.62 -18.00 4.68
C HIS A 574 14.59 -18.19 3.57
N LEU A 575 14.37 -19.43 3.16
CA LEU A 575 13.35 -19.80 2.18
C LEU A 575 12.12 -20.38 2.89
N VAL A 576 10.96 -19.77 2.75
CA VAL A 576 9.72 -20.22 3.41
C VAL A 576 8.78 -20.81 2.37
N HIS A 577 8.50 -22.11 2.47
CA HIS A 577 7.65 -22.85 1.53
C HIS A 577 7.97 -22.53 0.05
N PRO A 578 9.25 -22.59 -0.38
CA PRO A 578 9.67 -22.05 -1.66
C PRO A 578 8.95 -22.72 -2.85
N ALA A 579 8.21 -21.92 -3.60
CA ALA A 579 7.46 -22.32 -4.77
C ALA A 579 8.34 -22.25 -6.02
N ILE A 580 9.38 -23.08 -6.05
CA ILE A 580 10.29 -23.24 -7.18
C ILE A 580 10.51 -24.72 -7.46
N GLY A 581 10.37 -25.11 -8.73
CA GLY A 581 10.60 -26.49 -9.17
C GLY A 581 12.06 -26.90 -8.95
N MET A 582 12.27 -28.17 -8.56
CA MET A 582 13.61 -28.68 -8.23
C MET A 582 14.68 -28.44 -9.31
N PRO A 583 14.41 -28.55 -10.63
CA PRO A 583 15.44 -28.27 -11.65
C PRO A 583 16.01 -26.85 -11.57
N ARG A 584 15.17 -25.83 -11.34
CA ARG A 584 15.63 -24.44 -11.17
C ARG A 584 16.33 -24.25 -9.83
N ALA A 585 15.79 -24.87 -8.77
CA ALA A 585 16.38 -24.80 -7.43
C ALA A 585 17.79 -25.41 -7.38
N GLN A 586 17.97 -26.59 -7.99
CA GLN A 586 19.25 -27.31 -8.06
C GLN A 586 20.33 -26.55 -8.82
N LYS A 587 19.94 -25.69 -9.76
CA LYS A 587 20.89 -24.90 -10.55
C LYS A 587 21.62 -23.86 -9.70
N LEU A 588 20.91 -23.13 -8.84
CA LEU A 588 21.45 -21.94 -8.15
C LEU A 588 21.16 -21.88 -6.65
N LEU A 589 19.94 -22.24 -6.21
CA LEU A 589 19.55 -22.09 -4.80
C LEU A 589 20.18 -23.17 -3.91
N VAL A 590 20.12 -24.44 -4.32
CA VAL A 590 20.68 -25.56 -3.54
C VAL A 590 22.20 -25.43 -3.40
N PRO A 591 22.98 -25.12 -4.46
CA PRO A 591 24.41 -24.85 -4.34
C PRO A 591 24.71 -23.70 -3.37
N LEU A 592 24.02 -22.55 -3.49
CA LEU A 592 24.19 -21.42 -2.57
C LEU A 592 23.95 -21.83 -1.11
N ILE A 593 22.87 -22.56 -0.85
CA ILE A 593 22.55 -23.05 0.51
C ILE A 593 23.64 -23.98 1.03
N ALA A 594 24.13 -24.89 0.19
CA ALA A 594 25.19 -25.83 0.55
C ALA A 594 26.50 -25.10 0.86
N ASP A 595 26.85 -24.09 0.07
CA ASP A 595 28.05 -23.28 0.27
C ASP A 595 27.96 -22.44 1.55
N MET A 596 26.85 -21.73 1.77
CA MET A 596 26.63 -20.93 2.98
C MET A 596 26.68 -21.75 4.26
N ASN A 597 26.18 -22.98 4.23
CA ASN A 597 26.08 -23.84 5.40
C ASN A 597 27.31 -24.72 5.63
N GLY A 598 28.09 -24.98 4.59
CA GLY A 598 29.09 -26.03 4.57
C GLY A 598 28.50 -27.42 4.84
N LYS A 599 29.38 -28.38 5.17
CA LYS A 599 28.95 -29.75 5.49
C LYS A 599 28.33 -29.82 6.89
N ILE A 600 27.03 -30.09 6.95
CA ILE A 600 26.31 -30.29 8.21
C ILE A 600 26.10 -31.78 8.46
N ALA A 601 26.83 -32.34 9.42
CA ALA A 601 26.62 -33.69 9.91
C ALA A 601 25.57 -33.70 11.03
N GLY A 602 24.67 -34.69 11.02
CA GLY A 602 23.69 -34.87 12.08
C GLY A 602 22.81 -36.10 11.87
N LYS A 603 22.21 -36.60 12.96
CA LYS A 603 21.22 -37.69 12.87
C LYS A 603 19.87 -37.11 12.48
N ARG A 604 19.20 -37.74 11.51
CA ARG A 604 17.84 -37.36 11.08
C ARG A 604 16.86 -37.49 12.24
N ARG A 605 16.02 -36.46 12.45
CA ARG A 605 14.98 -36.42 13.47
C ARG A 605 13.66 -36.86 12.86
N ARG A 606 12.84 -37.57 13.64
CA ARG A 606 11.43 -37.80 13.29
C ARG A 606 10.66 -36.48 13.35
N ALA A 607 9.64 -36.34 12.50
CA ALA A 607 8.74 -35.20 12.53
C ALA A 607 8.10 -35.03 13.92
N SER A 608 7.99 -33.78 14.38
CA SER A 608 7.38 -33.45 15.67
C SER A 608 5.88 -33.75 15.65
N ARG A 609 5.40 -34.49 16.67
CA ARG A 609 3.96 -34.68 16.94
C ARG A 609 3.47 -33.83 18.13
N ALA A 610 4.22 -32.79 18.49
CA ALA A 610 3.86 -31.91 19.60
C ALA A 610 2.54 -31.18 19.32
N ARG A 611 1.73 -30.99 20.36
CA ARG A 611 0.46 -30.25 20.26
C ARG A 611 0.66 -28.75 20.04
N SER A 612 1.82 -28.19 20.40
CA SER A 612 2.16 -26.80 20.12
C SER A 612 2.85 -26.65 18.75
N PRO A 613 2.54 -25.57 18.00
CA PRO A 613 3.32 -25.19 16.81
C PRO A 613 4.80 -25.09 17.14
N ASN A 614 5.64 -25.74 16.35
CA ASN A 614 7.09 -25.59 16.42
C ASN A 614 7.74 -25.85 15.07
N VAL A 615 8.90 -25.23 14.90
CA VAL A 615 9.81 -25.46 13.79
C VAL A 615 10.96 -26.32 14.29
N GLN A 616 11.19 -27.48 13.67
CA GLN A 616 12.22 -28.44 14.06
C GLN A 616 13.20 -28.71 12.91
N PRO A 617 14.53 -28.65 13.14
CA PRO A 617 15.51 -29.01 12.12
C PRO A 617 15.41 -30.50 11.77
N LEU A 618 15.57 -30.83 10.49
CA LEU A 618 15.58 -32.20 9.99
C LEU A 618 16.75 -32.99 10.59
N LEU A 619 17.93 -32.38 10.66
CA LEU A 619 19.11 -32.97 11.28
C LEU A 619 19.29 -32.45 12.71
N LYS A 620 19.54 -33.38 13.66
CA LYS A 620 19.99 -33.03 15.00
C LYS A 620 21.47 -32.64 14.92
N THR A 621 21.74 -31.34 14.84
CA THR A 621 23.09 -30.76 14.83
C THR A 621 23.23 -29.70 15.91
N LYS A 622 24.48 -29.44 16.35
CA LYS A 622 24.84 -28.27 17.17
C LYS A 622 25.18 -27.05 16.30
N MET A 623 25.42 -27.26 15.00
CA MET A 623 25.67 -26.19 14.05
C MET A 623 24.43 -25.33 13.87
N ARG A 624 24.64 -24.03 13.65
CA ARG A 624 23.58 -23.06 13.38
C ARG A 624 23.71 -22.60 11.93
N PRO A 625 23.05 -23.27 10.97
CA PRO A 625 23.16 -22.89 9.56
C PRO A 625 22.62 -21.47 9.34
N PRO A 626 23.37 -20.60 8.64
CA PRO A 626 22.89 -19.29 8.19
C PRO A 626 21.84 -19.39 7.09
N ALA A 627 21.85 -20.46 6.28
CA ALA A 627 20.85 -20.70 5.24
C ALA A 627 19.84 -21.78 5.68
N ARG A 628 18.53 -21.47 5.64
CA ARG A 628 17.45 -22.37 6.08
C ARG A 628 16.30 -22.43 5.09
N VAL A 629 15.73 -23.63 4.93
CA VAL A 629 14.53 -23.90 4.13
C VAL A 629 13.43 -24.40 5.06
N TYR A 630 12.31 -23.67 5.13
CA TYR A 630 11.16 -23.98 5.96
C TYR A 630 10.07 -24.68 5.14
N MET A 631 9.60 -25.82 5.62
CA MET A 631 8.66 -26.71 4.92
C MET A 631 7.64 -27.27 5.92
N PRO A 632 6.43 -27.65 5.50
CA PRO A 632 5.52 -28.38 6.38
C PRO A 632 6.04 -29.81 6.64
N THR A 633 5.62 -30.44 7.74
CA THR A 633 5.69 -31.90 7.86
C THR A 633 4.67 -32.57 6.91
N PRO A 634 4.85 -33.83 6.49
CA PRO A 634 3.87 -34.53 5.64
C PRO A 634 2.43 -34.44 6.19
N ASP A 635 2.25 -34.69 7.49
CA ASP A 635 0.94 -34.59 8.17
C ASP A 635 0.32 -33.18 8.08
N LEU A 636 1.15 -32.13 8.09
CA LEU A 636 0.66 -30.75 7.96
C LEU A 636 0.35 -30.45 6.50
N GLU A 637 1.20 -30.88 5.58
CA GLU A 637 1.00 -30.68 4.15
C GLU A 637 -0.30 -31.33 3.65
N GLU A 638 -0.65 -32.50 4.17
CA GLU A 638 -1.92 -33.19 3.89
C GLU A 638 -3.15 -32.41 4.41
N ALA A 639 -3.01 -31.65 5.49
CA ALA A 639 -4.07 -30.81 6.02
C ALA A 639 -4.26 -29.49 5.25
N VAL A 640 -3.26 -29.07 4.45
CA VAL A 640 -3.29 -27.78 3.76
C VAL A 640 -4.18 -27.83 2.52
N HIS A 641 -5.02 -26.81 2.33
CA HIS A 641 -5.87 -26.65 1.16
C HIS A 641 -5.79 -25.25 0.53
N PHE A 642 -6.15 -25.14 -0.75
CA PHE A 642 -6.17 -23.88 -1.50
C PHE A 642 -7.56 -23.59 -2.05
N GLY A 643 -8.28 -22.65 -1.42
CA GLY A 643 -9.70 -22.46 -1.71
C GLY A 643 -10.46 -23.76 -1.48
N ILE A 644 -11.23 -24.20 -2.47
CA ILE A 644 -11.93 -25.49 -2.44
C ILE A 644 -11.06 -26.69 -2.87
N TYR A 645 -9.88 -26.45 -3.45
CA TYR A 645 -8.97 -27.52 -3.86
C TYR A 645 -8.36 -28.16 -2.61
N GLY A 646 -8.46 -29.48 -2.50
CA GLY A 646 -8.16 -30.28 -1.32
C GLY A 646 -6.71 -30.25 -0.83
N LYS A 647 -5.78 -29.68 -1.59
CA LYS A 647 -4.33 -29.68 -1.34
C LYS A 647 -3.73 -28.28 -1.43
N SER A 648 -2.46 -28.15 -1.10
CA SER A 648 -1.73 -26.88 -1.19
C SER A 648 -1.61 -26.34 -2.62
N ILE A 649 -1.34 -25.04 -2.74
CA ILE A 649 -1.10 -24.41 -4.06
C ILE A 649 0.10 -25.03 -4.77
N LEU A 650 1.13 -25.47 -4.02
CA LEU A 650 2.28 -26.17 -4.61
C LEU A 650 1.87 -27.47 -5.30
N HIS A 651 0.94 -28.23 -4.70
CA HIS A 651 0.39 -29.43 -5.33
C HIS A 651 -0.34 -29.09 -6.63
N LEU A 652 -1.16 -28.04 -6.63
CA LEU A 652 -1.88 -27.61 -7.82
C LEU A 652 -0.91 -27.15 -8.92
N VAL A 653 0.12 -26.39 -8.56
CA VAL A 653 1.15 -25.93 -9.51
C VAL A 653 1.88 -27.12 -10.12
N ALA A 654 2.42 -28.02 -9.29
CA ALA A 654 3.17 -29.18 -9.75
C ALA A 654 2.33 -30.13 -10.63
N ARG A 655 1.04 -30.26 -10.34
CA ARG A 655 0.14 -31.18 -11.06
C ARG A 655 -0.50 -30.55 -12.28
N SER A 656 -0.76 -29.25 -12.29
CA SER A 656 -1.60 -28.65 -13.34
C SER A 656 -0.97 -27.45 -14.03
N PHE A 657 -0.07 -26.70 -13.38
CA PHE A 657 0.42 -25.43 -13.91
C PHE A 657 1.84 -25.50 -14.46
N GLU A 658 2.69 -26.41 -13.99
CA GLU A 658 4.06 -26.49 -14.52
C GLU A 658 4.09 -27.18 -15.89
N ASP A 659 4.93 -26.66 -16.78
CA ASP A 659 5.19 -27.30 -18.07
C ASP A 659 5.96 -28.60 -17.92
N ARG A 660 5.37 -29.66 -18.48
CA ARG A 660 6.00 -30.98 -18.56
C ARG A 660 6.79 -31.09 -19.85
N TYR A 661 8.01 -30.57 -19.87
CA TYR A 661 8.94 -30.83 -20.96
C TYR A 661 9.63 -32.18 -20.76
N PRO A 662 9.88 -32.95 -21.84
CA PRO A 662 10.72 -34.14 -21.76
C PRO A 662 12.11 -33.76 -21.25
N VAL A 663 12.66 -34.59 -20.35
CA VAL A 663 14.01 -34.40 -19.82
C VAL A 663 15.00 -34.49 -20.98
N PRO A 664 15.90 -33.50 -21.20
CA PRO A 664 16.94 -33.63 -22.21
C PRO A 664 17.79 -34.87 -21.92
N GLY A 665 17.80 -35.84 -22.83
CA GLY A 665 18.51 -37.11 -22.66
C GLY A 665 17.65 -38.30 -22.21
N ALA A 666 16.33 -38.13 -22.06
CA ALA A 666 15.43 -39.28 -22.03
C ALA A 666 15.58 -40.03 -23.36
N ALA A 667 16.11 -41.25 -23.33
CA ALA A 667 16.22 -42.12 -24.50
C ALA A 667 14.90 -42.12 -25.27
N GLU A 668 14.94 -42.26 -26.60
CA GLU A 668 13.74 -42.33 -27.48
C GLU A 668 12.71 -43.40 -27.05
N ASN A 669 13.05 -44.25 -26.07
CA ASN A 669 12.22 -45.29 -25.45
C ASN A 669 11.78 -45.01 -24.00
N ALA A 670 11.88 -43.79 -23.47
CA ALA A 670 11.36 -43.47 -22.14
C ALA A 670 9.83 -43.60 -22.11
N ASP A 671 9.29 -44.36 -21.14
CA ASP A 671 7.85 -44.59 -20.99
C ASP A 671 7.09 -43.24 -20.91
N PRO A 672 6.09 -42.98 -21.79
CA PRO A 672 5.29 -41.76 -21.78
C PRO A 672 4.67 -41.42 -20.43
N VAL A 673 4.50 -42.42 -19.56
CA VAL A 673 3.98 -42.27 -18.19
C VAL A 673 4.95 -41.51 -17.29
N HIS A 674 6.27 -41.75 -17.40
CA HIS A 674 7.29 -41.02 -16.62
C HIS A 674 7.48 -39.57 -17.09
N LEU A 675 7.20 -39.29 -18.37
CA LEU A 675 7.22 -37.93 -18.93
C LEU A 675 6.08 -37.03 -18.42
N ARG A 676 5.12 -37.59 -17.68
CA ARG A 676 3.94 -36.88 -17.16
C ARG A 676 3.87 -36.79 -15.63
N ALA A 677 4.86 -37.30 -14.89
CA ALA A 677 4.86 -37.20 -13.43
C ALA A 677 4.94 -35.73 -12.97
N PRO A 678 4.22 -35.33 -11.90
CA PRO A 678 4.39 -34.02 -11.27
C PRO A 678 5.85 -33.84 -10.84
N ARG A 679 6.43 -32.66 -11.07
CA ARG A 679 7.78 -32.36 -10.59
C ARG A 679 7.71 -31.90 -9.14
N PRO A 680 8.65 -32.35 -8.29
CA PRO A 680 8.69 -31.91 -6.91
C PRO A 680 9.16 -30.46 -6.85
N PHE A 681 8.58 -29.71 -5.91
CA PHE A 681 8.97 -28.33 -5.62
C PHE A 681 9.83 -28.29 -4.37
N LEU A 682 10.81 -27.38 -4.31
CA LEU A 682 11.73 -27.26 -3.17
C LEU A 682 10.98 -27.12 -1.84
N GLY A 683 9.78 -26.52 -1.82
CA GLY A 683 9.00 -26.30 -0.59
C GLY A 683 8.12 -27.46 -0.14
N MET A 684 8.06 -28.57 -0.87
CA MET A 684 7.21 -29.72 -0.57
C MET A 684 7.81 -30.63 0.51
N ALA A 685 6.96 -31.26 1.33
CA ALA A 685 7.43 -32.13 2.41
C ALA A 685 8.20 -33.35 1.89
N GLU A 686 7.89 -33.82 0.67
CA GLU A 686 8.59 -34.94 0.03
C GLU A 686 10.10 -34.69 -0.14
N ILE A 687 10.53 -33.45 -0.37
CA ILE A 687 11.96 -33.09 -0.47
C ILE A 687 12.67 -33.29 0.86
N ALA A 688 12.00 -33.07 2.00
CA ALA A 688 12.57 -33.35 3.30
C ALA A 688 12.76 -34.84 3.56
N GLU A 689 12.02 -35.69 2.82
CA GLU A 689 12.05 -37.14 2.92
C GLU A 689 13.00 -37.82 1.93
N ASP A 690 13.43 -37.09 0.90
CA ASP A 690 14.44 -37.52 -0.07
C ASP A 690 15.84 -37.63 0.56
N GLU A 691 16.43 -38.83 0.50
CA GLU A 691 17.78 -39.10 1.02
C GLU A 691 18.89 -38.57 0.08
N GLU A 692 18.57 -38.29 -1.19
CA GLU A 692 19.49 -37.77 -2.19
C GLU A 692 19.56 -36.24 -2.19
N PHE A 693 18.70 -35.56 -1.42
CA PHE A 693 18.72 -34.10 -1.32
C PHE A 693 20.07 -33.62 -0.76
N GLN A 694 20.70 -32.68 -1.46
CA GLN A 694 22.10 -32.30 -1.23
C GLN A 694 22.34 -31.42 0.01
N ALA A 695 21.31 -30.75 0.54
CA ALA A 695 21.43 -29.80 1.66
C ALA A 695 20.49 -30.11 2.85
N PRO A 696 20.42 -31.36 3.36
CA PRO A 696 19.42 -31.76 4.35
C PRO A 696 19.60 -31.06 5.71
N GLY A 697 20.81 -30.55 6.00
CA GLY A 697 21.09 -29.74 7.18
C GLY A 697 20.43 -28.36 7.17
N ALA A 698 19.97 -27.88 6.01
CA ALA A 698 19.26 -26.62 5.86
C ALA A 698 17.75 -26.74 6.13
N ILE A 699 17.21 -27.96 6.23
CA ILE A 699 15.75 -28.18 6.29
C ILE A 699 15.21 -28.01 7.71
N TYR A 700 14.15 -27.21 7.84
CA TYR A 700 13.39 -26.96 9.06
C TYR A 700 11.91 -27.22 8.80
N ARG A 701 11.29 -28.11 9.59
CA ARG A 701 9.91 -28.53 9.39
C ARG A 701 8.97 -27.89 10.40
N LEU A 702 7.89 -27.29 9.92
CA LEU A 702 6.75 -26.83 10.72
C LEU A 702 5.77 -27.98 10.89
N ASN A 703 5.43 -28.33 12.14
CA ASN A 703 4.52 -29.45 12.41
C ASN A 703 3.03 -29.09 12.38
N ARG A 704 2.68 -27.85 12.72
CA ARG A 704 1.31 -27.33 12.67
C ARG A 704 1.28 -25.80 12.77
N VAL A 705 0.16 -25.20 12.38
CA VAL A 705 -0.08 -23.75 12.52
C VAL A 705 -0.75 -23.41 13.85
N VAL A 706 -0.61 -22.17 14.30
CA VAL A 706 -1.16 -21.63 15.55
C VAL A 706 -2.69 -21.68 15.59
N THR A 707 -3.36 -21.54 14.45
CA THR A 707 -4.82 -21.58 14.37
C THR A 707 -5.39 -23.00 14.46
N GLN A 708 -4.55 -24.03 14.32
CA GLN A 708 -4.99 -25.42 14.31
C GLN A 708 -5.28 -25.93 15.72
N THR A 709 -6.52 -26.31 16.01
CA THR A 709 -6.94 -26.77 17.34
C THR A 709 -6.79 -28.29 17.47
N HIS A 710 -7.34 -29.04 16.51
CA HIS A 710 -7.30 -30.49 16.44
C HIS A 710 -6.34 -30.97 15.32
N ALA A 711 -5.94 -32.25 15.39
CA ALA A 711 -4.98 -32.80 14.43
C ALA A 711 -5.54 -32.90 13.00
N ASN A 712 -6.86 -33.02 12.86
CA ASN A 712 -7.55 -33.22 11.58
C ASN A 712 -8.16 -31.92 11.03
N ASP A 713 -7.90 -30.77 11.66
CA ASP A 713 -8.40 -29.49 11.16
C ASP A 713 -7.71 -29.18 9.83
N ARG A 714 -8.51 -28.86 8.80
CA ARG A 714 -8.01 -28.34 7.53
C ARG A 714 -7.37 -26.97 7.77
N VAL A 715 -6.25 -26.72 7.09
CA VAL A 715 -5.48 -25.47 7.20
C VAL A 715 -5.50 -24.80 5.84
N SER A 716 -5.98 -23.57 5.76
CA SER A 716 -5.91 -22.85 4.48
C SER A 716 -4.46 -22.46 4.15
N GLN A 717 -4.13 -22.35 2.86
CA GLN A 717 -2.82 -21.88 2.42
C GLN A 717 -2.42 -20.53 3.05
N THR A 718 -3.40 -19.63 3.23
CA THR A 718 -3.21 -18.33 3.87
C THR A 718 -2.86 -18.46 5.36
N GLU A 719 -3.48 -19.41 6.08
CA GLU A 719 -3.14 -19.66 7.49
C GLU A 719 -1.72 -20.22 7.64
N LEU A 720 -1.28 -21.10 6.74
CA LEU A 720 0.09 -21.61 6.71
C LEU A 720 1.10 -20.47 6.54
N ASN A 721 0.88 -19.62 5.54
CA ASN A 721 1.81 -18.54 5.21
C ASN A 721 1.85 -17.44 6.28
N ARG A 722 0.73 -17.17 6.97
CA ARG A 722 0.64 -16.15 8.03
C ARG A 722 1.07 -16.66 9.41
N ASP A 723 1.46 -17.94 9.51
CA ASP A 723 1.84 -18.51 10.79
C ASP A 723 3.10 -17.85 11.35
N ALA A 724 2.98 -17.30 12.56
CA ALA A 724 4.07 -16.57 13.20
C ALA A 724 5.24 -17.49 13.64
N THR A 725 5.07 -18.81 13.70
CA THR A 725 6.09 -19.73 14.21
C THR A 725 7.33 -19.73 13.32
N ILE A 726 7.17 -19.69 12.00
CA ILE A 726 8.30 -19.61 11.06
C ILE A 726 8.98 -18.25 11.19
N THR A 727 8.22 -17.16 11.20
CA THR A 727 8.77 -15.80 11.36
C THR A 727 9.56 -15.67 12.66
N ASN A 728 9.05 -16.20 13.78
CA ASN A 728 9.76 -16.23 15.06
C ASN A 728 11.05 -17.07 14.98
N SER A 729 11.02 -18.22 14.30
CA SER A 729 12.21 -19.05 14.08
C SER A 729 13.28 -18.32 13.25
N ILE A 730 12.88 -17.51 12.27
CA ILE A 730 13.78 -16.66 11.48
C ILE A 730 14.44 -15.61 12.38
N PHE A 731 13.66 -14.86 13.15
CA PHE A 731 14.19 -13.83 14.04
C PHE A 731 15.12 -14.39 15.12
N GLU A 732 14.77 -15.54 15.71
CA GLU A 732 15.66 -16.24 16.65
C GLU A 732 16.94 -16.76 15.96
N SER A 733 16.87 -17.17 14.69
CA SER A 733 18.06 -17.51 13.91
C SER A 733 19.01 -16.33 13.79
N ILE A 734 18.49 -15.19 13.33
CA ILE A 734 19.25 -13.96 13.11
C ILE A 734 19.87 -13.47 14.42
N LYS A 735 19.08 -13.46 15.50
CA LYS A 735 19.54 -13.10 16.84
C LYS A 735 20.62 -14.04 17.37
N ALA A 736 20.54 -15.33 17.07
CA ALA A 736 21.48 -16.34 17.57
C ALA A 736 22.87 -16.25 16.90
N MET A 737 22.96 -15.74 15.68
CA MET A 737 24.25 -15.53 14.99
C MET A 737 25.10 -14.45 15.67
N ARG A 738 24.47 -13.50 16.38
CA ARG A 738 25.15 -12.46 17.19
C ARG A 738 25.95 -13.02 18.38
N ARG A 739 25.56 -14.17 18.93
CA ARG A 739 26.17 -14.70 20.18
C ARG A 739 27.43 -15.54 19.94
N THR A 740 27.88 -15.62 18.70
CA THR A 740 28.99 -16.49 18.26
C THR A 740 30.25 -15.73 17.86
N ASP A 741 30.19 -14.40 17.86
CA ASP A 741 31.34 -13.49 17.88
C ASP A 741 31.53 -12.95 19.31
#